data_AF-A0A963U0D7-F1
#
_entry.id   AF-A0A963U0D7-F1
#
_cell.length_a   1.000
_cell.length_b   1.000
_cell.length_c   1.000
_cell.angle_alpha   90.00
_cell.angle_beta   90.00
_cell.angle_gamma   90.00
#
_symmetry.space_group_name_H-M   'P 1'
#
loop_
_entity.id
_entity.type
_entity.pdbx_description
1 polymer ?
#
loop_
_entity_poly.entity_id
_entity_poly.type
_entity_poly.pdbx_seq_one_letter_code
_entity_poly.pdbx_strand_id
1 'polypeptide(L)'
;MARDAKEAERGYLARIISAAPLFDAVGEDDVGELARCARSLAIERGKPIAPARGKAENVFFIVGGAAALICRGPQNGGGVLAALMGPGDVIGLVRVGETLKVDAITDGSEWRALSNLTLVAIPIADFLRVMRRSEELSMATLASLAKYMRELTVRHAAALQSPLETRLASLLSQLAVIATGNRWEPQATIARLPQTQIADMLGVSREHVNRTMTMWERSGLILQAKGGDIVIENRKRLSQLAGDNAPSPADAERDAYWEISAHINLGENSAAYDLAMEGVKRAPRDEKFKYFAVLAMARMGALKEALALVDDFKLSTNAKNEDVASIEPRLRRDLAFAGKGAADRAALKKAAEGYEKVFKALGTTYPGVNAAATWAMAGDVDRAKGIAKDVRARAESALDAIDVDDDAYWPRATLAECRLIEGDLIGAASGFASAVAAVDAAPGKIATTRKQLRRLSGSLPIDDGWINAAAPQGAVLFFSGPLATSDDTGAATRLKDRFAAMLEREAIAAAIGALAAGADIIFAEGLIEAGVPLHVHLPLAPNDFLATSVTPAGPEWKERFVACVEAAKTVEWTRRQPPSRAAFRLGAHIAMGRTLRLADDLATEAIGAFAVQKGRTPRESISCENAEKWMSLGRRGETFEDEWPSPLSKKSSDETFAPCFALVVESSSSKDALGDFDPGANFVAVEGGLTVYAFDCPIRAGEAAKTAARSPAGARLRFWLDAGVADIRSEKDRSNFLQTLVTALCRPQTPAGGVFASESFAGAAAATAGDRFRFDYAGVTPTANKLDPCPLYLMDF
;
A
#
# COMPACT_ATOMS: atom_id res chain seq x y z
N MET A 1 -42.35 20.57 -36.39
CA MET A 1 -40.88 20.57 -36.49
C MET A 1 -40.22 21.55 -35.53
N ALA A 2 -40.34 22.88 -35.68
CA ALA A 2 -39.66 23.84 -34.77
C ALA A 2 -40.24 23.91 -33.33
N ARG A 3 -41.55 23.62 -33.17
CA ARG A 3 -42.21 23.53 -31.85
C ARG A 3 -41.81 22.25 -31.12
N ASP A 4 -41.84 21.12 -31.82
CA ASP A 4 -41.45 19.80 -31.29
C ASP A 4 -39.97 19.74 -30.87
N ALA A 5 -39.09 20.41 -31.62
CA ALA A 5 -37.67 20.52 -31.27
C ALA A 5 -37.43 21.33 -29.98
N LYS A 6 -38.16 22.44 -29.78
CA LYS A 6 -38.10 23.23 -28.54
C LYS A 6 -38.67 22.49 -27.34
N GLU A 7 -39.69 21.68 -27.55
CA GLU A 7 -40.32 20.89 -26.49
C GLU A 7 -39.42 19.72 -26.07
N ALA A 8 -38.75 19.07 -27.03
CA ALA A 8 -37.73 18.07 -26.76
C ALA A 8 -36.49 18.64 -26.04
N GLU A 9 -36.00 19.82 -26.46
CA GLU A 9 -34.89 20.52 -25.80
C GLU A 9 -35.24 20.88 -24.35
N ARG A 10 -36.45 21.38 -24.09
CA ARG A 10 -36.93 21.66 -22.74
C ARG A 10 -37.03 20.41 -21.87
N GLY A 11 -37.55 19.31 -22.43
CA GLY A 11 -37.59 18.02 -21.74
C GLY A 11 -36.20 17.50 -21.38
N TYR A 12 -35.22 17.69 -22.27
CA TYR A 12 -33.81 17.36 -22.01
C TYR A 12 -33.20 18.22 -20.90
N LEU A 13 -33.42 19.54 -20.94
CA LEU A 13 -32.92 20.46 -19.90
C LEU A 13 -33.57 20.20 -18.54
N ALA A 14 -34.87 19.90 -18.49
CA ALA A 14 -35.57 19.54 -17.26
C ALA A 14 -34.95 18.30 -16.61
N ARG A 15 -34.66 17.25 -17.40
CA ARG A 15 -33.99 16.03 -16.92
C ARG A 15 -32.59 16.27 -16.37
N ILE A 16 -31.84 17.19 -16.99
CA ILE A 16 -30.50 17.56 -16.50
C ILE A 16 -30.60 18.33 -15.19
N ILE A 17 -31.51 19.30 -15.12
CA ILE A 17 -31.71 20.13 -13.92
C ILE A 17 -32.14 19.23 -12.76
N SER A 18 -33.11 18.33 -12.96
CA SER A 18 -33.57 17.41 -11.92
C SER A 18 -32.51 16.41 -11.44
N ALA A 19 -31.45 16.16 -12.23
CA ALA A 19 -30.40 15.22 -11.86
C ALA A 19 -29.31 15.83 -10.96
N ALA A 20 -29.31 17.16 -10.77
CA ALA A 20 -28.36 17.80 -9.86
C ALA A 20 -28.87 17.70 -8.41
N PRO A 21 -28.02 17.37 -7.42
CA PRO A 21 -28.43 17.17 -6.02
C PRO A 21 -29.17 18.35 -5.37
N LEU A 22 -29.01 19.56 -5.92
CA LEU A 22 -29.78 20.73 -5.50
C LEU A 22 -31.30 20.54 -5.71
N PHE A 23 -31.72 19.72 -6.68
CA PHE A 23 -33.13 19.58 -7.07
C PHE A 23 -33.77 18.27 -6.62
N ASP A 24 -33.09 17.44 -5.82
CA ASP A 24 -33.62 16.15 -5.34
C ASP A 24 -34.99 16.28 -4.65
N ALA A 25 -35.23 17.41 -3.98
CA ALA A 25 -36.47 17.71 -3.27
C ALA A 25 -37.36 18.74 -3.98
N VAL A 26 -37.00 19.21 -5.18
CA VAL A 26 -37.72 20.28 -5.89
C VAL A 26 -38.76 19.67 -6.84
N GLY A 27 -40.00 20.17 -6.78
CA GLY A 27 -41.11 19.67 -7.59
C GLY A 27 -40.88 19.80 -9.10
N GLU A 28 -41.43 18.85 -9.87
CA GLU A 28 -41.29 18.80 -11.33
C GLU A 28 -41.79 20.07 -12.04
N ASP A 29 -42.82 20.73 -11.50
CA ASP A 29 -43.36 21.98 -12.04
C ASP A 29 -42.36 23.14 -11.97
N ASP A 30 -41.60 23.22 -10.88
CA ASP A 30 -40.57 24.25 -10.68
C ASP A 30 -39.34 23.98 -11.54
N VAL A 31 -38.92 22.71 -11.64
CA VAL A 31 -37.87 22.28 -12.56
C VAL A 31 -38.28 22.58 -14.02
N GLY A 32 -39.53 22.30 -14.37
CA GLY A 32 -40.09 22.58 -15.69
C GLY A 32 -40.11 24.09 -16.00
N GLU A 33 -40.37 24.94 -15.00
CA GLU A 33 -40.29 26.39 -15.17
C GLU A 33 -38.85 26.87 -15.39
N LEU A 34 -37.91 26.37 -14.58
CA LEU A 34 -36.49 26.67 -14.72
C LEU A 34 -35.94 26.21 -16.09
N ALA A 35 -36.37 25.04 -16.57
CA ALA A 35 -36.00 24.52 -17.89
C ALA A 35 -36.49 25.40 -19.05
N ARG A 36 -37.60 26.15 -18.89
CA ARG A 36 -38.11 27.06 -19.94
C ARG A 36 -37.22 28.28 -20.17
N CYS A 37 -36.51 28.73 -19.14
CA CYS A 37 -35.57 29.85 -19.20
C CYS A 37 -34.10 29.41 -19.29
N ALA A 38 -33.83 28.11 -19.18
CA ALA A 38 -32.49 27.55 -19.25
C ALA A 38 -31.94 27.49 -20.68
N ARG A 39 -30.61 27.50 -20.81
CA ARG A 39 -29.90 27.26 -22.07
C ARG A 39 -28.68 26.37 -21.85
N SER A 40 -28.38 25.50 -22.82
CA SER A 40 -27.13 24.75 -22.84
C SER A 40 -25.97 25.64 -23.28
N LEU A 41 -24.83 25.53 -22.63
CA LEU A 41 -23.61 26.30 -22.90
C LEU A 41 -22.40 25.39 -22.86
N ALA A 42 -21.55 25.47 -23.88
CA ALA A 42 -20.23 24.84 -23.88
C ALA A 42 -19.14 25.88 -23.62
N ILE A 43 -18.20 25.59 -22.73
CA ILE A 43 -17.04 26.45 -22.46
C ILE A 43 -15.78 25.65 -22.70
N GLU A 44 -14.90 26.19 -23.55
CA GLU A 44 -13.60 25.59 -23.81
C GLU A 44 -12.69 25.65 -22.58
N ARG A 45 -11.87 24.62 -22.43
CA ARG A 45 -10.83 24.56 -21.41
C ARG A 45 -9.99 25.85 -21.33
N GLY A 46 -9.72 26.30 -20.11
CA GLY A 46 -8.90 27.46 -19.80
C GLY A 46 -9.63 28.80 -19.90
N LYS A 47 -10.85 28.83 -20.46
CA LYS A 47 -11.69 30.04 -20.52
C LYS A 47 -12.38 30.29 -19.17
N PRO A 48 -12.62 31.56 -18.83
CA PRO A 48 -13.41 31.89 -17.65
C PRO A 48 -14.90 31.59 -17.89
N ILE A 49 -15.60 31.16 -16.83
CA ILE A 49 -17.04 30.84 -16.89
C ILE A 49 -17.90 32.12 -16.87
N ALA A 50 -17.32 33.23 -16.41
CA ALA A 50 -17.90 34.57 -16.47
C ALA A 50 -16.79 35.63 -16.68
N PRO A 51 -17.07 36.76 -17.35
CA PRO A 51 -16.06 37.78 -17.58
C PRO A 51 -15.62 38.47 -16.28
N ALA A 52 -14.31 38.74 -16.15
CA ALA A 52 -13.74 39.50 -15.03
C ALA A 52 -14.26 40.95 -14.89
N ARG A 53 -15.05 41.44 -15.87
CA ARG A 53 -15.67 42.79 -15.89
C ARG A 53 -17.02 42.82 -16.63
N GLY A 54 -17.97 41.97 -16.25
CA GLY A 54 -19.36 42.03 -16.72
C GLY A 54 -20.32 41.30 -15.77
N LYS A 55 -21.58 41.74 -15.69
CA LYS A 55 -22.58 41.13 -14.78
C LYS A 55 -22.78 39.66 -15.16
N ALA A 56 -22.29 38.76 -14.31
CA ALA A 56 -22.64 37.34 -14.41
C ALA A 56 -24.10 37.19 -13.97
N GLU A 57 -25.03 37.09 -14.94
CA GLU A 57 -26.46 37.03 -14.68
C GLU A 57 -27.03 35.60 -14.70
N ASN A 58 -26.21 34.54 -14.57
CA ASN A 58 -26.70 33.15 -14.61
C ASN A 58 -26.21 32.31 -13.42
N VAL A 59 -27.06 31.38 -13.00
CA VAL A 59 -26.71 30.16 -12.25
C VAL A 59 -26.34 29.08 -13.26
N PHE A 60 -25.24 28.37 -13.06
CA PHE A 60 -24.77 27.34 -13.97
C PHE A 60 -24.79 25.97 -13.28
N PHE A 61 -25.33 24.97 -13.97
CA PHE A 61 -25.29 23.56 -13.57
C PHE A 61 -24.27 22.85 -14.45
N ILE A 62 -23.31 22.16 -13.85
CA ILE A 62 -22.30 21.43 -14.62
C ILE A 62 -22.86 20.07 -15.01
N VAL A 63 -22.93 19.82 -16.32
CA VAL A 63 -23.35 18.53 -16.90
C VAL A 63 -22.14 17.64 -17.16
N GLY A 64 -21.03 18.25 -17.57
CA GLY A 64 -19.81 17.54 -17.91
C GLY A 64 -18.59 18.46 -17.80
N GLY A 65 -17.45 17.88 -17.42
CA GLY A 65 -16.18 18.58 -17.25
C GLY A 65 -15.94 19.10 -15.82
N ALA A 66 -14.88 19.88 -15.65
CA ALA A 66 -14.39 20.36 -14.35
C ALA A 66 -14.15 21.88 -14.37
N ALA A 67 -14.53 22.56 -13.29
CA ALA A 67 -14.38 23.99 -13.08
C ALA A 67 -13.64 24.28 -11.77
N ALA A 68 -12.88 25.37 -11.72
CA ALA A 68 -12.17 25.83 -10.54
C ALA A 68 -12.52 27.29 -10.22
N LEU A 69 -12.78 27.59 -8.95
CA LEU A 69 -12.80 28.95 -8.42
C LEU A 69 -11.41 29.32 -7.93
N ILE A 70 -10.81 30.35 -8.53
CA ILE A 70 -9.48 30.83 -8.18
C ILE A 70 -9.61 32.22 -7.55
N CYS A 71 -9.12 32.38 -6.32
CA CYS A 71 -9.15 33.65 -5.58
C CYS A 71 -7.77 34.32 -5.62
N ARG A 72 -7.71 35.60 -6.00
CA ARG A 72 -6.46 36.38 -6.00
C ARG A 72 -6.44 37.40 -4.86
N GLY A 73 -5.35 37.41 -4.11
CA GLY A 73 -5.11 38.40 -3.06
C GLY A 73 -4.74 39.77 -3.63
N PRO A 74 -4.98 40.87 -2.89
CA PRO A 74 -4.70 42.23 -3.36
C PRO A 74 -3.21 42.58 -3.48
N GLN A 75 -2.29 41.82 -2.86
CA GLN A 75 -0.86 42.19 -2.81
C GLN A 75 0.12 41.17 -3.40
N ASN A 76 -0.31 39.98 -3.82
CA ASN A 76 0.56 39.02 -4.52
C ASN A 76 -0.26 38.32 -5.60
N GLY A 77 0.16 38.43 -6.86
CA GLY A 77 -0.58 37.97 -8.04
C GLY A 77 -0.78 36.44 -8.18
N GLY A 78 -0.40 35.63 -7.17
CA GLY A 78 -0.67 34.19 -7.14
C GLY A 78 -2.13 33.93 -6.74
N GLY A 79 -2.86 33.16 -7.56
CA GLY A 79 -4.27 32.85 -7.30
C GLY A 79 -4.43 31.48 -6.64
N VAL A 80 -5.10 31.40 -5.50
CA VAL A 80 -5.32 30.16 -4.72
C VAL A 80 -6.64 29.49 -5.14
N LEU A 81 -6.66 28.16 -5.19
CA LEU A 81 -7.89 27.40 -5.45
C LEU A 81 -8.82 27.48 -4.24
N ALA A 82 -10.01 28.06 -4.41
CA ALA A 82 -11.04 28.12 -3.38
C ALA A 82 -12.07 26.99 -3.52
N ALA A 83 -12.38 26.56 -4.75
CA ALA A 83 -13.27 25.44 -4.98
C ALA A 83 -12.98 24.73 -6.30
N LEU A 84 -13.26 23.43 -6.33
CA LEU A 84 -13.28 22.58 -7.51
C LEU A 84 -14.70 22.04 -7.67
N MET A 85 -15.25 22.11 -8.88
CA MET A 85 -16.63 21.72 -9.19
C MET A 85 -16.65 20.80 -10.42
N GLY A 86 -17.50 19.78 -10.40
CA GLY A 86 -17.69 18.77 -11.45
C GLY A 86 -19.17 18.53 -11.79
N PRO A 87 -19.49 17.44 -12.51
CA PRO A 87 -20.88 17.11 -12.87
C PRO A 87 -21.80 17.03 -11.66
N GLY A 88 -22.94 17.73 -11.73
CA GLY A 88 -23.92 17.85 -10.64
C GLY A 88 -23.74 19.11 -9.76
N ASP A 89 -22.59 19.77 -9.81
CA ASP A 89 -22.34 20.97 -9.01
C ASP A 89 -22.96 22.24 -9.63
N VAL A 90 -23.21 23.23 -8.76
CA VAL A 90 -23.88 24.49 -9.09
C VAL A 90 -22.95 25.68 -8.86
N ILE A 91 -22.75 26.49 -9.90
CA ILE A 91 -21.99 27.74 -9.85
C ILE A 91 -22.95 28.93 -9.85
N GLY A 92 -22.65 29.94 -9.04
CA GLY A 92 -23.36 31.23 -9.06
C GLY A 92 -24.37 31.43 -7.93
N LEU A 93 -24.55 30.48 -7.01
CA LEU A 93 -25.45 30.62 -5.86
C LEU A 93 -25.07 31.80 -4.93
N VAL A 94 -23.78 32.07 -4.74
CA VAL A 94 -23.31 33.26 -3.99
C VAL A 94 -23.77 34.56 -4.66
N ARG A 95 -23.75 34.62 -6.00
CA ARG A 95 -24.21 35.78 -6.79
C ARG A 95 -25.73 35.99 -6.68
N VAL A 96 -26.49 34.91 -6.53
CA VAL A 96 -27.93 34.99 -6.22
C VAL A 96 -28.14 35.73 -4.90
N GLY A 97 -27.35 35.43 -3.87
CA GLY A 97 -27.36 36.13 -2.58
C GLY A 97 -26.94 37.60 -2.66
N GLU A 98 -25.87 37.93 -3.39
CA GLU A 98 -25.43 39.32 -3.60
C GLU A 98 -26.51 40.19 -4.27
N THR A 99 -27.30 39.59 -5.16
CA THR A 99 -28.42 40.28 -5.82
C THR A 99 -29.57 40.63 -4.84
N LEU A 100 -29.61 40.01 -3.65
CA LEU A 100 -30.65 40.18 -2.64
C LEU A 100 -30.31 41.21 -1.53
N LYS A 101 -29.31 42.09 -1.74
CA LYS A 101 -28.83 43.18 -0.84
C LYS A 101 -27.67 42.84 0.11
N VAL A 102 -26.73 42.00 -0.31
CA VAL A 102 -25.40 41.95 0.32
C VAL A 102 -24.49 42.85 -0.50
N ASP A 103 -23.74 43.76 0.14
CA ASP A 103 -22.74 44.56 -0.58
C ASP A 103 -21.86 43.63 -1.42
N ALA A 104 -21.85 43.85 -2.74
CA ALA A 104 -21.10 43.00 -3.66
C ALA A 104 -19.61 43.12 -3.34
N ILE A 105 -19.07 42.10 -2.68
CA ILE A 105 -17.63 42.00 -2.43
C ILE A 105 -17.00 41.68 -3.78
N THR A 106 -16.25 42.63 -4.33
CA THR A 106 -15.34 42.35 -5.45
C THR A 106 -14.12 41.66 -4.89
N ASP A 107 -14.26 40.38 -4.55
CA ASP A 107 -13.07 39.55 -4.37
C ASP A 107 -12.46 39.30 -5.76
N GLY A 108 -11.14 39.20 -5.86
CA GLY A 108 -10.46 38.92 -7.12
C GLY A 108 -10.68 37.47 -7.59
N SER A 109 -11.87 36.91 -7.38
CA SER A 109 -12.22 35.52 -7.67
C SER A 109 -12.68 35.35 -9.12
N GLU A 110 -12.22 34.26 -9.74
CA GLU A 110 -12.53 33.93 -11.14
C GLU A 110 -12.82 32.44 -11.26
N TRP A 111 -13.97 32.10 -11.84
CA TRP A 111 -14.29 30.73 -12.24
C TRP A 111 -13.62 30.40 -13.57
N ARG A 112 -12.87 29.30 -13.64
CA ARG A 112 -12.19 28.83 -14.86
C ARG A 112 -12.54 27.39 -15.20
N ALA A 113 -12.69 27.12 -16.50
CA ALA A 113 -12.83 25.77 -17.03
C ALA A 113 -11.48 25.03 -16.99
N LEU A 114 -11.41 23.88 -16.32
CA LEU A 114 -10.22 23.02 -16.30
C LEU A 114 -10.23 21.99 -17.43
N SER A 115 -11.41 21.59 -17.86
CA SER A 115 -11.66 20.80 -19.08
C SER A 115 -12.74 21.49 -19.92
N ASN A 116 -13.12 20.89 -21.05
CA ASN A 116 -14.28 21.38 -21.79
C ASN A 116 -15.54 21.17 -20.92
N LEU A 117 -16.23 22.26 -20.63
CA LEU A 117 -17.44 22.25 -19.80
C LEU A 117 -18.67 22.20 -20.67
N THR A 118 -19.64 21.38 -20.25
CA THR A 118 -21.03 21.45 -20.69
C THR A 118 -21.85 21.92 -19.51
N LEU A 119 -22.55 23.04 -19.67
CA LEU A 119 -23.29 23.73 -18.61
C LEU A 119 -24.75 23.92 -19.02
N VAL A 120 -25.66 23.92 -18.04
CA VAL A 120 -26.98 24.53 -18.17
C VAL A 120 -26.96 25.88 -17.46
N ALA A 121 -27.19 26.96 -18.18
CA ALA A 121 -27.23 28.31 -17.65
C ALA A 121 -28.68 28.77 -17.46
N ILE A 122 -29.01 29.25 -16.26
CA ILE A 122 -30.32 29.79 -15.89
C ILE A 122 -30.14 31.23 -15.45
N PRO A 123 -30.88 32.20 -16.04
CA PRO A 123 -30.79 33.60 -15.59
C PRO A 123 -31.11 33.74 -14.10
N ILE A 124 -30.30 34.49 -13.35
CA ILE A 124 -30.48 34.72 -11.91
C ILE A 124 -31.86 35.33 -11.63
N ALA A 125 -32.34 36.22 -12.49
CA ALA A 125 -33.67 36.82 -12.34
C ALA A 125 -34.77 35.75 -12.39
N ASP A 126 -34.67 34.79 -13.30
CA ASP A 126 -35.63 33.70 -13.42
C ASP A 126 -35.47 32.69 -12.28
N PHE A 127 -34.24 32.33 -11.92
CA PHE A 127 -33.96 31.48 -10.76
C PHE A 127 -34.58 32.07 -9.48
N LEU A 128 -34.37 33.37 -9.23
CA LEU A 128 -34.97 34.10 -8.11
C LEU A 128 -36.50 34.15 -8.18
N ARG A 129 -37.07 34.27 -9.38
CA ARG A 129 -38.52 34.28 -9.59
C ARG A 129 -39.15 32.95 -9.19
N VAL A 130 -38.54 31.83 -9.55
CA VAL A 130 -38.99 30.49 -9.13
C VAL A 130 -38.72 30.27 -7.64
N MET A 131 -37.54 30.64 -7.15
CA MET A 131 -37.17 30.48 -5.74
C MET A 131 -38.12 31.24 -4.79
N ARG A 132 -38.57 32.45 -5.16
CA ARG A 132 -39.51 33.23 -4.32
C ARG A 132 -40.88 32.58 -4.12
N ARG A 133 -41.29 31.66 -4.99
CA ARG A 133 -42.58 30.96 -4.91
C ARG A 133 -42.45 29.50 -4.46
N SER A 134 -41.27 28.91 -4.60
CA SER A 134 -40.97 27.50 -4.29
C SER A 134 -40.25 27.41 -2.95
N GLU A 135 -40.91 26.84 -1.94
CA GLU A 135 -40.32 26.60 -0.62
C GLU A 135 -39.20 25.56 -0.71
N GLU A 136 -39.43 24.51 -1.50
CA GLU A 136 -38.50 23.42 -1.75
C GLU A 136 -37.19 23.93 -2.38
N LEU A 137 -37.28 24.75 -3.44
CA LEU A 137 -36.10 25.32 -4.09
C LEU A 137 -35.35 26.28 -3.16
N SER A 138 -36.07 27.04 -2.33
CA SER A 138 -35.46 27.94 -1.34
C SER A 138 -34.68 27.16 -0.28
N MET A 139 -35.30 26.12 0.30
CA MET A 139 -34.67 25.28 1.31
C MET A 139 -33.50 24.48 0.75
N ALA A 140 -33.63 23.95 -0.47
CA ALA A 140 -32.53 23.24 -1.12
C ALA A 140 -31.33 24.15 -1.42
N THR A 141 -31.59 25.39 -1.86
CA THR A 141 -30.53 26.40 -2.08
C THR A 141 -29.82 26.75 -0.77
N LEU A 142 -30.57 26.91 0.33
CA LEU A 142 -30.01 27.17 1.65
C LEU A 142 -29.17 25.99 2.16
N ALA A 143 -29.67 24.76 2.02
CA ALA A 143 -28.95 23.55 2.40
C ALA A 143 -27.65 23.38 1.59
N SER A 144 -27.69 23.66 0.29
CA SER A 144 -26.53 23.61 -0.61
C SER A 144 -25.45 24.63 -0.20
N LEU A 145 -25.84 25.87 0.10
CA LEU A 145 -24.92 26.89 0.60
C LEU A 145 -24.32 26.53 1.97
N ALA A 146 -25.14 25.98 2.89
CA ALA A 146 -24.66 25.53 4.20
C ALA A 146 -23.65 24.38 4.09
N LYS A 147 -23.91 23.42 3.20
CA LYS A 147 -22.99 22.32 2.87
C LYS A 147 -21.68 22.88 2.30
N TYR A 148 -21.77 23.78 1.32
CA TYR A 148 -20.61 24.43 0.72
C TYR A 148 -19.76 25.18 1.77
N MET A 149 -20.38 25.95 2.67
CA MET A 149 -19.64 26.65 3.75
C MET A 149 -18.93 25.67 4.70
N ARG A 150 -19.58 24.57 5.08
CA ARG A 150 -18.98 23.55 5.94
C ARG A 150 -17.77 22.92 5.26
N GLU A 151 -17.91 22.51 4.00
CA GLU A 151 -16.82 21.92 3.22
C GLU A 151 -15.66 22.90 3.02
N LEU A 152 -15.96 24.17 2.73
CA LEU A 152 -14.96 25.23 2.60
C LEU A 152 -14.19 25.44 3.91
N THR A 153 -14.89 25.42 5.05
CA THR A 153 -14.28 25.59 6.39
C THR A 153 -13.32 24.43 6.71
N VAL A 154 -13.75 23.19 6.45
CA VAL A 154 -12.91 21.99 6.64
C VAL A 154 -11.69 22.02 5.71
N ARG A 155 -11.88 22.34 4.43
CA ARG A 155 -10.79 22.45 3.46
C ARG A 155 -9.80 23.57 3.82
N HIS A 156 -10.30 24.70 4.30
CA HIS A 156 -9.45 25.82 4.72
C HIS A 156 -8.61 25.44 5.95
N ALA A 157 -9.20 24.75 6.94
CA ALA A 157 -8.47 24.25 8.11
C ALA A 157 -7.36 23.26 7.70
N ALA A 158 -7.67 22.31 6.81
CA ALA A 158 -6.69 21.35 6.29
C ALA A 158 -5.58 22.04 5.46
N ALA A 159 -5.94 22.98 4.59
CA ALA A 159 -4.99 23.69 3.72
C ALA A 159 -3.94 24.52 4.48
N LEU A 160 -4.27 25.02 5.68
CA LEU A 160 -3.34 25.78 6.52
C LEU A 160 -2.31 24.90 7.25
N GLN A 161 -2.58 23.61 7.43
CA GLN A 161 -1.80 22.74 8.31
C GLN A 161 -1.11 21.57 7.59
N SER A 162 -1.57 21.20 6.38
CA SER A 162 -1.05 20.04 5.66
C SER A 162 0.19 20.35 4.79
N PRO A 163 1.18 19.42 4.73
CA PRO A 163 2.28 19.48 3.78
C PRO A 163 1.82 19.61 2.32
N LEU A 164 2.70 20.09 1.43
CA LEU A 164 2.37 20.26 0.01
C LEU A 164 1.92 18.94 -0.63
N GLU A 165 2.54 17.82 -0.26
CA GLU A 165 2.24 16.49 -0.75
C GLU A 165 0.78 16.12 -0.47
N THR A 166 0.31 16.34 0.75
CA THR A 166 -1.09 16.07 1.14
C THR A 166 -2.06 16.98 0.39
N ARG A 167 -1.72 18.28 0.24
CA ARG A 167 -2.57 19.24 -0.48
C ARG A 167 -2.64 18.94 -1.97
N LEU A 168 -1.52 18.55 -2.58
CA LEU A 168 -1.45 18.10 -3.97
C LEU A 168 -2.21 16.77 -4.14
N ALA A 169 -2.16 15.88 -3.16
CA ALA A 169 -2.79 14.56 -3.23
C ALA A 169 -4.31 14.74 -3.16
N SER A 170 -4.78 15.59 -2.26
CA SER A 170 -6.17 15.99 -2.16
C SER A 170 -6.67 16.64 -3.46
N LEU A 171 -5.90 17.57 -4.05
CA LEU A 171 -6.25 18.19 -5.33
C LEU A 171 -6.37 17.15 -6.46
N LEU A 172 -5.37 16.27 -6.63
CA LEU A 172 -5.40 15.25 -7.66
C LEU A 172 -6.51 14.21 -7.40
N SER A 173 -6.75 13.81 -6.15
CA SER A 173 -7.84 12.91 -5.79
C SER A 173 -9.22 13.51 -6.12
N GLN A 174 -9.44 14.79 -5.85
CA GLN A 174 -10.68 15.47 -6.23
C GLN A 174 -10.84 15.57 -7.75
N LEU A 175 -9.77 15.93 -8.47
CA LEU A 175 -9.77 15.92 -9.94
C LEU A 175 -10.02 14.52 -10.52
N ALA A 176 -9.52 13.48 -9.86
CA ALA A 176 -9.77 12.08 -10.22
C ALA A 176 -11.24 11.73 -10.13
N VAL A 177 -11.87 12.07 -8.99
CA VAL A 177 -13.31 11.87 -8.73
C VAL A 177 -14.14 12.56 -9.81
N ILE A 178 -13.79 13.80 -10.17
CA ILE A 178 -14.49 14.54 -11.22
C ILE A 178 -14.27 13.91 -12.60
N ALA A 179 -13.04 13.50 -12.91
CA ALA A 179 -12.69 12.88 -14.19
C ALA A 179 -13.42 11.54 -14.41
N THR A 180 -13.67 10.79 -13.34
CA THR A 180 -14.42 9.51 -13.37
C THR A 180 -15.92 9.68 -13.15
N GLY A 181 -16.45 10.91 -13.10
CA GLY A 181 -17.88 11.18 -12.92
C GLY A 181 -18.43 10.68 -11.59
N ASN A 182 -17.69 10.92 -10.49
CA ASN A 182 -17.98 10.45 -9.14
C ASN A 182 -18.01 8.92 -8.96
N ARG A 183 -17.56 8.14 -9.96
CA ARG A 183 -17.37 6.70 -9.81
C ARG A 183 -15.96 6.40 -9.30
N TRP A 184 -15.81 5.41 -8.44
CA TRP A 184 -14.49 4.94 -8.10
C TRP A 184 -13.96 4.00 -9.19
N GLU A 185 -12.73 4.27 -9.63
CA GLU A 185 -11.97 3.45 -10.59
C GLU A 185 -10.52 3.33 -10.08
N PRO A 186 -9.85 2.17 -10.27
CA PRO A 186 -8.50 1.93 -9.75
C PRO A 186 -7.45 2.93 -10.25
N GLN A 187 -7.67 3.42 -11.47
CA GLN A 187 -6.92 4.49 -12.11
C GLN A 187 -7.87 5.59 -12.56
N ALA A 188 -7.36 6.80 -12.70
CA ALA A 188 -8.11 7.92 -13.24
C ALA A 188 -7.22 8.75 -14.15
N THR A 189 -7.74 9.22 -15.28
CA THR A 189 -6.98 10.13 -16.16
C THR A 189 -7.50 11.55 -15.98
N ILE A 190 -6.66 12.40 -15.41
CA ILE A 190 -6.91 13.82 -15.29
C ILE A 190 -6.39 14.50 -16.56
N ALA A 191 -7.26 15.21 -17.26
CA ALA A 191 -6.87 15.99 -18.43
C ALA A 191 -5.74 16.97 -18.06
N ARG A 192 -4.82 17.23 -19.00
CA ARG A 192 -3.59 18.01 -18.77
C ARG A 192 -3.83 19.19 -17.84
N LEU A 193 -3.03 19.34 -16.79
CA LEU A 193 -3.08 20.50 -15.91
C LEU A 193 -1.68 21.08 -15.81
N PRO A 194 -1.41 22.27 -16.40
CA PRO A 194 -0.08 22.88 -16.34
C PRO A 194 0.39 23.01 -14.88
N GLN A 195 1.61 22.57 -14.59
CA GLN A 195 2.17 22.61 -13.23
C GLN A 195 2.21 24.04 -12.65
N THR A 196 2.29 25.08 -13.50
CA THR A 196 2.14 26.47 -13.06
C THR A 196 0.75 26.73 -12.48
N GLN A 197 -0.31 26.19 -13.10
CA GLN A 197 -1.67 26.32 -12.58
C GLN A 197 -1.84 25.52 -11.28
N ILE A 198 -1.24 24.34 -11.16
CA ILE A 198 -1.23 23.58 -9.91
C ILE A 198 -0.52 24.37 -8.80
N ALA A 199 0.61 25.00 -9.13
CA ALA A 199 1.38 25.82 -8.19
C ALA A 199 0.58 27.04 -7.71
N ASP A 200 -0.10 27.73 -8.64
CA ASP A 200 -1.03 28.81 -8.31
C ASP A 200 -2.12 28.26 -7.36
N MET A 201 -2.83 27.21 -7.76
CA MET A 201 -3.91 26.59 -7.00
C MET A 201 -3.51 26.22 -5.56
N LEU A 202 -2.27 25.77 -5.36
CA LEU A 202 -1.73 25.36 -4.08
C LEU A 202 -0.94 26.46 -3.34
N GLY A 203 -0.80 27.66 -3.91
CA GLY A 203 -0.06 28.76 -3.32
C GLY A 203 1.43 28.46 -3.07
N VAL A 204 2.06 27.66 -3.94
CA VAL A 204 3.48 27.28 -3.83
C VAL A 204 4.25 27.59 -5.11
N SER A 205 5.57 27.41 -5.11
CA SER A 205 6.37 27.56 -6.32
C SER A 205 6.13 26.41 -7.31
N ARG A 206 6.22 26.71 -8.61
CA ARG A 206 6.21 25.70 -9.68
C ARG A 206 7.29 24.63 -9.47
N GLU A 207 8.44 25.03 -8.96
CA GLU A 207 9.56 24.11 -8.70
C GLU A 207 9.19 23.05 -7.65
N HIS A 208 8.52 23.44 -6.57
CA HIS A 208 8.07 22.50 -5.54
C HIS A 208 7.02 21.53 -6.08
N VAL A 209 6.03 22.02 -6.85
CA VAL A 209 5.05 21.14 -7.52
C VAL A 209 5.73 20.18 -8.48
N ASN A 210 6.66 20.67 -9.31
CA ASN A 210 7.37 19.82 -10.25
C ASN A 210 8.17 18.74 -9.52
N ARG A 211 8.85 19.09 -8.42
CA ARG A 211 9.62 18.15 -7.61
C ARG A 211 8.73 17.04 -7.05
N THR A 212 7.56 17.38 -6.49
CA THR A 212 6.62 16.40 -5.93
C THR A 212 5.94 15.57 -7.01
N MET A 213 5.46 16.18 -8.11
CA MET A 213 4.88 15.47 -9.26
C MET A 213 5.89 14.50 -9.88
N THR A 214 7.14 14.92 -10.02
CA THR A 214 8.20 14.05 -10.52
C THR A 214 8.47 12.92 -9.52
N MET A 215 8.47 13.19 -8.21
CA MET A 215 8.61 12.13 -7.20
C MET A 215 7.46 11.11 -7.24
N TRP A 216 6.22 11.54 -7.49
CA TRP A 216 5.05 10.66 -7.57
C TRP A 216 4.95 9.90 -8.88
N GLU A 217 5.32 10.55 -9.98
CA GLU A 217 5.50 9.88 -11.26
C GLU A 217 6.57 8.79 -11.14
N ARG A 218 7.64 9.13 -10.43
CA ARG A 218 8.67 8.17 -10.05
C ARG A 218 8.22 7.12 -9.06
N SER A 219 7.10 7.24 -8.35
CA SER A 219 6.65 6.17 -7.46
C SER A 219 5.66 5.20 -8.09
N GLY A 220 5.28 5.44 -9.35
CA GLY A 220 4.12 4.80 -9.97
C GLY A 220 2.82 5.19 -9.26
N LEU A 221 2.79 6.37 -8.64
CA LEU A 221 1.57 6.93 -8.05
C LEU A 221 0.75 7.65 -9.12
N ILE A 222 1.46 8.33 -10.03
CA ILE A 222 0.91 8.97 -11.23
C ILE A 222 1.79 8.67 -12.45
N LEU A 223 1.33 9.01 -13.65
CA LEU A 223 2.07 9.00 -14.90
C LEU A 223 1.72 10.27 -15.68
N GLN A 224 2.71 11.03 -16.13
CA GLN A 224 2.48 12.19 -17.01
C GLN A 224 2.57 11.74 -18.47
N ALA A 225 1.42 11.65 -19.14
CA ALA A 225 1.36 11.25 -20.54
C ALA A 225 2.04 12.29 -21.45
N LYS A 226 2.51 11.88 -22.64
CA LYS A 226 3.13 12.79 -23.62
C LYS A 226 2.21 13.94 -24.06
N GLY A 227 0.88 13.75 -23.99
CA GLY A 227 -0.13 14.79 -24.23
C GLY A 227 -0.30 15.80 -23.08
N GLY A 228 0.35 15.55 -21.94
CA GLY A 228 0.31 16.34 -20.71
C GLY A 228 -0.76 15.91 -19.71
N ASP A 229 -1.56 14.89 -20.02
CA ASP A 229 -2.53 14.29 -19.09
C ASP A 229 -1.82 13.61 -17.92
N ILE A 230 -2.47 13.59 -16.76
CA ILE A 230 -1.96 12.97 -15.53
C ILE A 230 -2.81 11.73 -15.27
N VAL A 231 -2.25 10.54 -15.46
CA VAL A 231 -2.90 9.28 -15.10
C VAL A 231 -2.54 8.97 -13.65
N ILE A 232 -3.52 8.80 -12.78
CA ILE A 232 -3.32 8.31 -11.42
C ILE A 232 -3.24 6.79 -11.50
N GLU A 233 -2.07 6.23 -11.21
CA GLU A 233 -1.82 4.79 -11.33
C GLU A 233 -2.21 4.02 -10.07
N ASN A 234 -2.13 4.65 -8.89
CA ASN A 234 -2.55 4.08 -7.61
C ASN A 234 -3.48 5.04 -6.85
N ARG A 235 -4.77 5.04 -7.22
CA ARG A 235 -5.76 5.96 -6.61
C ARG A 235 -5.94 5.74 -5.10
N LYS A 236 -5.81 4.49 -4.63
CA LYS A 236 -5.90 4.16 -3.20
C LYS A 236 -4.78 4.82 -2.40
N ARG A 237 -3.53 4.63 -2.83
CA ARG A 237 -2.37 5.26 -2.21
C ARG A 237 -2.44 6.79 -2.28
N LEU A 238 -2.96 7.35 -3.38
CA LEU A 238 -3.16 8.80 -3.51
C LEU A 238 -4.20 9.32 -2.51
N SER A 239 -5.27 8.55 -2.27
CA SER A 239 -6.31 8.90 -1.30
C SER A 239 -5.80 8.82 0.13
N GLN A 240 -5.00 7.80 0.46
CA GLN A 240 -4.30 7.70 1.75
C GLN A 240 -3.37 8.90 1.99
N LEU A 241 -2.59 9.30 0.97
CA LEU A 241 -1.74 10.49 1.02
C LEU A 241 -2.54 11.80 1.14
N ALA A 242 -3.78 11.83 0.66
CA ALA A 242 -4.68 12.98 0.77
C ALA A 242 -5.23 13.17 2.19
N GLY A 243 -5.03 12.19 3.09
CA GLY A 243 -5.36 12.30 4.51
C GLY A 243 -6.86 12.36 4.76
N ASP A 244 -7.53 11.21 4.69
CA ASP A 244 -8.83 11.06 5.35
C ASP A 244 -8.61 11.21 6.86
N ASN A 245 -8.84 12.44 7.34
CA ASN A 245 -8.58 13.03 8.67
C ASN A 245 -7.12 13.43 8.95
N ALA A 246 -6.86 14.74 8.98
CA ALA A 246 -5.58 15.31 9.43
C ALA A 246 -5.76 16.04 10.78
N PRO A 247 -5.10 15.59 11.85
CA PRO A 247 -5.05 16.28 13.15
C PRO A 247 -3.99 17.41 13.18
N SER A 248 -3.96 18.18 14.28
CA SER A 248 -3.07 19.36 14.44
C SER A 248 -1.57 19.00 14.46
N PRO A 249 -0.60 19.93 14.33
CA PRO A 249 0.83 19.59 14.24
C PRO A 249 1.41 18.80 15.44
N ALA A 250 0.92 19.04 16.66
CA ALA A 250 1.30 18.26 17.84
C ALA A 250 0.64 16.87 17.86
N ASP A 251 -0.54 16.78 17.24
CA ASP A 251 -1.25 15.52 17.03
C ASP A 251 -0.64 14.75 15.85
N ALA A 252 -0.15 15.41 14.80
CA ALA A 252 0.42 14.81 13.59
C ALA A 252 1.75 14.09 13.85
N GLU A 253 2.59 14.58 14.77
CA GLU A 253 3.77 13.83 15.22
C GLU A 253 3.36 12.58 16.03
N ARG A 254 2.33 12.71 16.89
CA ARG A 254 1.75 11.58 17.63
C ARG A 254 1.07 10.56 16.69
N ASP A 255 0.37 11.04 15.66
CA ASP A 255 -0.32 10.22 14.67
C ASP A 255 0.67 9.56 13.73
N ALA A 256 1.76 10.24 13.35
CA ALA A 256 2.83 9.62 12.58
C ALA A 256 3.50 8.49 13.38
N TYR A 257 3.75 8.69 14.68
CA TYR A 257 4.22 7.58 15.53
C TYR A 257 3.20 6.47 15.65
N TRP A 258 1.91 6.82 15.77
CA TRP A 258 0.83 5.85 15.84
C TRP A 258 0.74 5.03 14.55
N GLU A 259 0.79 5.67 13.38
CA GLU A 259 0.74 5.03 12.07
C GLU A 259 1.95 4.12 11.85
N ILE A 260 3.17 4.62 12.13
CA ILE A 260 4.38 3.80 12.10
C ILE A 260 4.25 2.59 13.05
N SER A 261 3.75 2.82 14.28
CA SER A 261 3.55 1.75 15.25
C SER A 261 2.47 0.76 14.82
N ALA A 262 1.40 1.22 14.16
CA ALA A 262 0.34 0.38 13.62
C ALA A 262 0.89 -0.53 12.50
N HIS A 263 1.68 0.01 11.57
CA HIS A 263 2.36 -0.79 10.56
C HIS A 263 3.30 -1.83 11.19
N ILE A 264 4.11 -1.43 12.17
CA ILE A 264 4.99 -2.34 12.92
C ILE A 264 4.19 -3.44 13.64
N ASN A 265 3.03 -3.10 14.22
CA ASN A 265 2.13 -4.02 14.90
C ASN A 265 1.40 -4.96 13.95
N LEU A 266 1.26 -4.59 12.68
CA LEU A 266 0.70 -5.44 11.62
C LEU A 266 1.78 -6.27 10.88
N GLY A 267 3.06 -6.06 11.18
CA GLY A 267 4.17 -6.71 10.48
C GLY A 267 4.56 -6.03 9.16
N GLU A 268 3.96 -4.88 8.83
CA GLU A 268 4.19 -4.09 7.63
C GLU A 268 5.47 -3.22 7.77
N ASN A 269 6.60 -3.88 8.04
CA ASN A 269 7.83 -3.22 8.45
C ASN A 269 8.46 -2.33 7.35
N SER A 270 8.23 -2.63 6.06
CA SER A 270 8.72 -1.80 4.95
C SER A 270 8.01 -0.45 4.91
N ALA A 271 6.68 -0.44 5.03
CA ALA A 271 5.90 0.79 5.11
C ALA A 271 6.28 1.61 6.35
N ALA A 272 6.46 0.95 7.49
CA ALA A 272 6.93 1.59 8.72
C ALA A 272 8.30 2.25 8.56
N TYR A 273 9.25 1.59 7.88
CA TYR A 273 10.58 2.15 7.63
C TYR A 273 10.51 3.42 6.77
N ASP A 274 9.74 3.38 5.67
CA ASP A 274 9.60 4.51 4.77
C ASP A 274 9.00 5.73 5.48
N LEU A 275 7.92 5.52 6.26
CA LEU A 275 7.29 6.57 7.06
C LEU A 275 8.23 7.12 8.13
N ALA A 276 8.97 6.25 8.82
CA ALA A 276 9.93 6.67 9.84
C ALA A 276 11.07 7.50 9.24
N MET A 277 11.62 7.10 8.09
CA MET A 277 12.68 7.84 7.41
C MET A 277 12.19 9.20 6.88
N GLU A 278 10.93 9.30 6.46
CA GLU A 278 10.31 10.59 6.14
C GLU A 278 10.19 11.48 7.40
N GLY A 279 9.79 10.90 8.53
CA GLY A 279 9.81 11.57 9.83
C GLY A 279 11.20 12.07 10.22
N VAL A 280 12.25 11.25 10.03
CA VAL A 280 13.66 11.65 10.28
C VAL A 280 14.07 12.84 9.42
N LYS A 281 13.66 12.90 8.14
CA LYS A 281 13.96 14.05 7.27
C LYS A 281 13.30 15.33 7.76
N ARG A 282 12.06 15.24 8.26
CA ARG A 282 11.29 16.38 8.76
C ARG A 282 11.76 16.86 10.13
N ALA A 283 12.10 15.92 11.02
CA ALA A 283 12.56 16.18 12.38
C ALA A 283 13.89 15.45 12.67
N PRO A 284 15.04 15.91 12.14
CA PRO A 284 16.33 15.19 12.25
C PRO A 284 16.90 15.05 13.66
N ARG A 285 16.34 15.77 14.64
CA ARG A 285 16.72 15.69 16.06
C ARG A 285 15.84 14.74 16.86
N ASP A 286 14.73 14.30 16.28
CA ASP A 286 13.80 13.43 16.95
C ASP A 286 14.34 11.99 17.04
N GLU A 287 14.58 11.53 18.26
CA GLU A 287 15.12 10.20 18.50
C GLU A 287 14.09 9.08 18.24
N LYS A 288 12.79 9.38 18.28
CA LYS A 288 11.74 8.38 18.13
C LYS A 288 11.53 7.98 16.67
N PHE A 289 11.55 8.94 15.73
CA PHE A 289 11.57 8.61 14.29
C PHE A 289 12.82 7.82 13.90
N LYS A 290 13.98 8.21 14.42
CA LYS A 290 15.25 7.48 14.21
C LYS A 290 15.17 6.06 14.76
N TYR A 291 14.64 5.90 15.97
CA TYR A 291 14.40 4.59 16.57
C TYR A 291 13.47 3.73 15.72
N PHE A 292 12.34 4.27 15.24
CA PHE A 292 11.42 3.52 14.40
C PHE A 292 12.05 3.10 13.07
N ALA A 293 12.88 3.95 12.45
CA ALA A 293 13.62 3.59 11.25
C ALA A 293 14.56 2.41 11.51
N VAL A 294 15.32 2.45 12.61
CA VAL A 294 16.19 1.34 13.02
C VAL A 294 15.39 0.08 13.34
N LEU A 295 14.30 0.20 14.09
CA LEU A 295 13.45 -0.92 14.50
C LEU A 295 12.80 -1.61 13.30
N ALA A 296 12.25 -0.83 12.36
CA ALA A 296 11.64 -1.35 11.15
C ALA A 296 12.68 -2.07 10.30
N MET A 297 13.87 -1.47 10.10
CA MET A 297 14.98 -2.10 9.36
C MET A 297 15.42 -3.42 10.01
N ALA A 298 15.54 -3.44 11.34
CA ALA A 298 15.87 -4.65 12.10
C ALA A 298 14.82 -5.75 11.92
N ARG A 299 13.52 -5.40 11.97
CA ARG A 299 12.42 -6.35 11.83
C ARG A 299 12.34 -6.98 10.44
N MET A 300 12.89 -6.32 9.43
CA MET A 300 13.00 -6.87 8.07
C MET A 300 14.27 -7.71 7.83
N GLY A 301 15.07 -7.96 8.87
CA GLY A 301 16.25 -8.83 8.82
C GLY A 301 17.58 -8.13 8.54
N ALA A 302 17.59 -6.85 8.18
CA ALA A 302 18.79 -6.07 7.87
C ALA A 302 19.51 -5.56 9.13
N LEU A 303 20.02 -6.51 9.92
CA LEU A 303 20.58 -6.23 11.25
C LEU A 303 21.88 -5.41 11.21
N LYS A 304 22.71 -5.60 10.17
CA LYS A 304 23.99 -4.88 10.03
C LYS A 304 23.75 -3.42 9.64
N GLU A 305 22.84 -3.21 8.71
CA GLU A 305 22.39 -1.90 8.24
C GLU A 305 21.67 -1.15 9.37
N ALA A 306 20.83 -1.83 10.14
CA ALA A 306 20.21 -1.26 11.32
C ALA A 306 21.25 -0.83 12.38
N LEU A 307 22.30 -1.61 12.61
CA LEU A 307 23.41 -1.22 13.50
C LEU A 307 24.16 0.01 12.97
N ALA A 308 24.43 0.07 11.66
CA ALA A 308 25.04 1.25 11.05
C ALA A 308 24.17 2.50 11.23
N LEU A 309 22.84 2.38 11.11
CA LEU A 309 21.92 3.48 11.39
C LEU A 309 21.95 3.93 12.85
N VAL A 310 22.14 3.02 13.82
CA VAL A 310 22.31 3.40 15.23
C VAL A 310 23.52 4.30 15.42
N ASP A 311 24.64 3.95 14.79
CA ASP A 311 25.89 4.73 14.83
C ASP A 311 25.71 6.10 14.12
N ASP A 312 25.14 6.10 12.92
CA ASP A 312 24.89 7.31 12.13
C ASP A 312 23.96 8.29 12.86
N PHE A 313 22.91 7.77 13.51
CA PHE A 313 21.94 8.55 14.27
C PHE A 313 22.41 8.91 15.68
N LYS A 314 23.45 8.25 16.19
CA LYS A 314 23.97 8.37 17.56
C LYS A 314 22.94 8.06 18.66
N LEU A 315 21.97 7.18 18.36
CA LEU A 315 20.78 6.90 19.18
C LEU A 315 21.09 6.44 20.62
N SER A 316 22.11 5.61 20.82
CA SER A 316 22.37 4.98 22.13
C SER A 316 23.14 5.87 23.13
N THR A 317 23.49 7.11 22.74
CA THR A 317 24.37 7.96 23.57
C THR A 317 23.53 8.77 24.58
N ASN A 318 23.53 8.35 25.85
CA ASN A 318 22.76 8.99 26.94
C ASN A 318 21.23 9.03 26.74
N ALA A 319 20.68 8.06 26.02
CA ALA A 319 19.24 7.93 25.82
C ALA A 319 18.48 7.80 27.14
N LYS A 320 17.43 8.62 27.30
CA LYS A 320 16.55 8.60 28.49
C LYS A 320 15.36 7.64 28.32
N ASN A 321 14.99 7.35 27.07
CA ASN A 321 13.93 6.41 26.74
C ASN A 321 14.50 4.99 26.63
N GLU A 322 13.81 4.03 27.23
CA GLU A 322 14.27 2.63 27.31
C GLU A 322 14.36 1.92 25.96
N ASP A 323 13.45 2.21 25.02
CA ASP A 323 13.44 1.61 23.69
C ASP A 323 14.69 2.05 22.91
N VAL A 324 14.97 3.36 22.95
CA VAL A 324 16.15 3.96 22.33
C VAL A 324 17.43 3.44 22.96
N ALA A 325 17.51 3.39 24.30
CA ALA A 325 18.69 2.90 25.01
C ALA A 325 18.96 1.40 24.75
N SER A 326 17.93 0.63 24.44
CA SER A 326 17.99 -0.81 24.28
C SER A 326 18.15 -1.29 22.82
N ILE A 327 18.08 -0.39 21.82
CA ILE A 327 18.10 -0.79 20.42
C ILE A 327 19.42 -1.43 20.00
N GLU A 328 20.57 -0.91 20.45
CA GLU A 328 21.88 -1.49 20.16
C GLU A 328 22.06 -2.90 20.76
N PRO A 329 21.84 -3.14 22.07
CA PRO A 329 21.95 -4.49 22.62
C PRO A 329 20.94 -5.46 22.00
N ARG A 330 19.75 -4.98 21.60
CA ARG A 330 18.78 -5.75 20.82
C ARG A 330 19.35 -6.24 19.49
N LEU A 331 19.91 -5.33 18.70
CA LEU A 331 20.49 -5.66 17.40
C LEU A 331 21.69 -6.61 17.52
N ARG A 332 22.56 -6.39 18.52
CA ARG A 332 23.70 -7.28 18.79
C ARG A 332 23.26 -8.69 19.19
N ARG A 333 22.21 -8.81 19.99
CA ARG A 333 21.58 -10.11 20.31
C ARG A 333 21.08 -10.77 19.03
N ASP A 334 20.30 -10.04 18.22
CA ASP A 334 19.71 -10.60 17.01
C ASP A 334 20.80 -11.06 16.01
N LEU A 335 21.91 -10.31 15.91
CA LEU A 335 23.07 -10.66 15.09
C LEU A 335 23.79 -11.93 15.58
N ALA A 336 23.80 -12.19 16.89
CA ALA A 336 24.36 -13.41 17.45
C ALA A 336 23.61 -14.69 17.00
N PHE A 337 22.36 -14.54 16.54
CA PHE A 337 21.54 -15.61 15.95
C PHE A 337 21.56 -15.63 14.41
N ALA A 338 22.25 -14.70 13.74
CA ALA A 338 22.18 -14.56 12.28
C ALA A 338 22.96 -15.65 11.51
N GLY A 339 23.92 -16.32 12.14
CA GLY A 339 24.75 -17.34 11.49
C GLY A 339 24.04 -18.68 11.25
N LYS A 340 24.53 -19.47 10.27
CA LYS A 340 24.11 -20.87 10.06
C LYS A 340 24.74 -21.75 11.15
N GLY A 341 24.15 -21.80 12.34
CA GLY A 341 24.63 -22.62 13.44
C GLY A 341 24.07 -22.21 14.80
N ALA A 342 24.64 -22.77 15.87
CA ALA A 342 24.33 -22.33 17.23
C ALA A 342 24.70 -20.85 17.41
N ALA A 343 23.91 -20.14 18.22
CA ALA A 343 24.13 -18.72 18.47
C ALA A 343 25.52 -18.45 19.09
N ASP A 344 26.13 -17.33 18.74
CA ASP A 344 27.39 -16.89 19.33
C ASP A 344 27.16 -16.47 20.79
N ARG A 345 27.48 -17.38 21.72
CA ARG A 345 27.35 -17.16 23.16
C ARG A 345 28.15 -15.97 23.68
N ALA A 346 29.32 -15.69 23.10
CA ALA A 346 30.13 -14.56 23.53
C ALA A 346 29.51 -13.23 23.08
N ALA A 347 28.95 -13.18 21.87
CA ALA A 347 28.16 -12.04 21.41
C ALA A 347 26.88 -11.84 22.23
N LEU A 348 26.16 -12.93 22.57
CA LEU A 348 24.99 -12.88 23.44
C LEU A 348 25.32 -12.33 24.83
N LYS A 349 26.44 -12.76 25.42
CA LYS A 349 26.91 -12.23 26.70
C LYS A 349 27.14 -10.72 26.66
N LYS A 350 27.79 -10.21 25.61
CA LYS A 350 28.00 -8.76 25.43
C LYS A 350 26.67 -8.01 25.25
N ALA A 351 25.72 -8.59 24.53
CA ALA A 351 24.39 -8.01 24.37
C ALA A 351 23.62 -7.98 25.71
N ALA A 352 23.72 -9.05 26.50
CA ALA A 352 23.12 -9.14 27.84
C ALA A 352 23.70 -8.11 28.81
N GLU A 353 25.03 -7.91 28.80
CA GLU A 353 25.71 -6.86 29.57
C GLU A 353 25.22 -5.46 29.17
N GLY A 354 24.98 -5.23 27.87
CA GLY A 354 24.40 -3.99 27.36
C GLY A 354 23.00 -3.74 27.90
N TYR A 355 22.09 -4.72 27.82
CA TYR A 355 20.76 -4.61 28.42
C TYR A 355 20.81 -4.42 29.94
N GLU A 356 21.66 -5.15 30.65
CA GLU A 356 21.79 -5.04 32.10
C GLU A 356 22.29 -3.65 32.53
N LYS A 357 23.17 -3.03 31.74
CA LYS A 357 23.59 -1.63 31.95
C LYS A 357 22.41 -0.67 31.81
N VAL A 358 21.57 -0.84 30.79
CA VAL A 358 20.35 -0.03 30.60
C VAL A 358 19.38 -0.25 31.75
N PHE A 359 19.17 -1.50 32.17
CA PHE A 359 18.31 -1.85 33.29
C PHE A 359 18.76 -1.22 34.60
N LYS A 360 20.07 -1.24 34.90
CA LYS A 360 20.63 -0.57 36.08
C LYS A 360 20.46 0.95 36.04
N ALA A 361 20.50 1.55 34.85
CA ALA A 361 20.38 2.99 34.68
C ALA A 361 18.93 3.49 34.77
N LEU A 362 17.97 2.77 34.16
CA LEU A 362 16.58 3.23 34.04
C LEU A 362 15.62 2.53 35.01
N GLY A 363 15.92 1.31 35.44
CA GLY A 363 15.08 0.52 36.35
C GLY A 363 13.75 0.06 35.75
N THR A 364 13.56 0.16 34.45
CA THR A 364 12.32 -0.25 33.79
C THR A 364 12.30 -1.75 33.45
N THR A 365 11.12 -2.33 33.25
CA THR A 365 10.97 -3.78 33.08
C THR A 365 11.48 -4.29 31.72
N TYR A 366 11.32 -3.51 30.65
CA TYR A 366 11.73 -3.89 29.29
C TYR A 366 13.23 -4.24 29.15
N PRO A 367 14.20 -3.38 29.53
CA PRO A 367 15.61 -3.74 29.46
C PRO A 367 15.97 -4.86 30.45
N GLY A 368 15.27 -4.96 31.58
CA GLY A 368 15.49 -6.01 32.57
C GLY A 368 15.11 -7.41 32.07
N VAL A 369 13.90 -7.58 31.52
CA VAL A 369 13.47 -8.89 30.99
C VAL A 369 14.32 -9.30 29.80
N ASN A 370 14.69 -8.35 28.93
CA ASN A 370 15.59 -8.63 27.81
C ASN A 370 17.01 -8.98 28.28
N ALA A 371 17.51 -8.39 29.38
CA ALA A 371 18.77 -8.80 30.00
C ALA A 371 18.68 -10.25 30.49
N ALA A 372 17.63 -10.59 31.26
CA ALA A 372 17.41 -11.94 31.77
C ALA A 372 17.32 -12.97 30.63
N ALA A 373 16.51 -12.70 29.62
CA ALA A 373 16.34 -13.58 28.47
C ALA A 373 17.65 -13.77 27.69
N THR A 374 18.42 -12.69 27.49
CA THR A 374 19.69 -12.77 26.74
C THR A 374 20.76 -13.53 27.54
N TRP A 375 20.80 -13.38 28.86
CA TRP A 375 21.66 -14.21 29.72
C TRP A 375 21.27 -15.69 29.66
N ALA A 376 19.97 -16.01 29.67
CA ALA A 376 19.50 -17.38 29.50
C ALA A 376 19.91 -17.96 28.14
N MET A 377 19.74 -17.20 27.05
CA MET A 377 20.20 -17.58 25.71
C MET A 377 21.73 -17.77 25.63
N ALA A 378 22.50 -17.00 26.41
CA ALA A 378 23.95 -17.16 26.51
C ALA A 378 24.38 -18.39 27.31
N GLY A 379 23.46 -19.04 28.03
CA GLY A 379 23.67 -20.21 28.87
C GLY A 379 23.93 -19.91 30.36
N ASP A 380 23.84 -18.65 30.79
CA ASP A 380 24.00 -18.26 32.21
C ASP A 380 22.62 -18.15 32.89
N VAL A 381 22.03 -19.32 33.15
CA VAL A 381 20.66 -19.44 33.65
C VAL A 381 20.53 -18.88 35.08
N ASP A 382 21.56 -18.99 35.91
CA ASP A 382 21.51 -18.49 37.29
C ASP A 382 21.45 -16.97 37.33
N ARG A 383 22.28 -16.29 36.53
CA ARG A 383 22.22 -14.84 36.39
C ARG A 383 20.89 -14.37 35.78
N ALA A 384 20.40 -15.09 34.76
CA ALA A 384 19.10 -14.84 34.16
C ALA A 384 17.97 -14.90 35.19
N LYS A 385 17.94 -15.94 36.03
CA LYS A 385 16.95 -16.11 37.11
C LYS A 385 17.02 -15.00 38.16
N GLY A 386 18.22 -14.54 38.51
CA GLY A 386 18.40 -13.42 39.42
C GLY A 386 17.71 -12.15 38.89
N ILE A 387 18.00 -11.79 37.65
CA ILE A 387 17.41 -10.60 37.01
C ILE A 387 15.90 -10.77 36.79
N ALA A 388 15.44 -11.96 36.37
CA ALA A 388 14.02 -12.24 36.15
C ALA A 388 13.17 -12.03 37.43
N LYS A 389 13.68 -12.43 38.60
CA LYS A 389 12.99 -12.20 39.88
C LYS A 389 12.82 -10.72 40.20
N ASP A 390 13.87 -9.93 39.99
CA ASP A 390 13.85 -8.48 40.23
C ASP A 390 12.86 -7.78 39.29
N VAL A 391 12.79 -8.23 38.03
CA VAL A 391 11.88 -7.68 37.02
C VAL A 391 10.44 -8.13 37.27
N ARG A 392 10.22 -9.38 37.67
CA ARG A 392 8.89 -9.93 37.97
C ARG A 392 8.16 -9.11 39.02
N ALA A 393 8.82 -8.79 40.13
CA ALA A 393 8.21 -7.98 41.20
C ALA A 393 7.77 -6.60 40.68
N ARG A 394 8.53 -6.00 39.76
CA ARG A 394 8.17 -4.71 39.11
C ARG A 394 7.02 -4.88 38.12
N ALA A 395 7.02 -5.96 37.34
CA ALA A 395 5.97 -6.24 36.37
C ALA A 395 4.62 -6.55 37.05
N GLU A 396 4.63 -7.29 38.16
CA GLU A 396 3.45 -7.54 39.01
C GLU A 396 2.89 -6.21 39.54
N SER A 397 3.73 -5.37 40.15
CA SER A 397 3.30 -4.06 40.63
C SER A 397 2.80 -3.13 39.52
N ALA A 398 3.35 -3.21 38.31
CA ALA A 398 2.87 -2.43 37.17
C ALA A 398 1.51 -2.93 36.68
N LEU A 399 1.28 -4.24 36.66
CA LEU A 399 -0.01 -4.83 36.29
C LEU A 399 -1.12 -4.50 37.28
N ASP A 400 -0.82 -4.46 38.59
CA ASP A 400 -1.79 -4.07 39.62
C ASP A 400 -2.28 -2.62 39.48
N ALA A 401 -1.52 -1.78 38.76
CA ALA A 401 -1.83 -0.38 38.52
C ALA A 401 -2.51 -0.12 37.15
N ILE A 402 -2.70 -1.16 36.32
CA ILE A 402 -3.30 -1.05 34.99
C ILE A 402 -4.77 -1.46 35.08
N ASP A 403 -5.66 -0.59 34.58
CA ASP A 403 -7.08 -0.90 34.51
C ASP A 403 -7.36 -1.99 33.46
N VAL A 404 -8.49 -2.70 33.60
CA VAL A 404 -8.82 -3.85 32.72
C VAL A 404 -8.90 -3.45 31.24
N ASP A 405 -9.26 -2.20 30.96
CA ASP A 405 -9.46 -1.65 29.61
C ASP A 405 -8.19 -1.02 29.01
N ASP A 406 -7.08 -0.97 29.75
CA ASP A 406 -5.82 -0.35 29.31
C ASP A 406 -4.87 -1.34 28.60
N ASP A 407 -3.93 -0.78 27.82
CA ASP A 407 -2.87 -1.52 27.15
C ASP A 407 -2.04 -2.35 28.15
N ALA A 408 -2.12 -3.67 28.06
CA ALA A 408 -1.53 -4.59 29.03
C ALA A 408 -0.71 -5.72 28.39
N TYR A 409 -0.59 -5.77 27.07
CA TYR A 409 0.13 -6.83 26.36
C TYR A 409 1.56 -7.00 26.89
N TRP A 410 2.37 -5.94 26.87
CA TRP A 410 3.79 -6.02 27.24
C TRP A 410 4.02 -6.32 28.72
N PRO A 411 3.31 -5.69 29.67
CA PRO A 411 3.40 -6.07 31.08
C PRO A 411 3.07 -7.56 31.32
N ARG A 412 2.00 -8.09 30.71
CA ARG A 412 1.62 -9.51 30.82
C ARG A 412 2.67 -10.44 30.20
N ALA A 413 3.15 -10.11 29.00
CA ALA A 413 4.19 -10.89 28.32
C ALA A 413 5.52 -10.87 29.09
N THR A 414 5.89 -9.72 29.67
CA THR A 414 7.09 -9.56 30.51
C THR A 414 7.01 -10.44 31.76
N LEU A 415 5.87 -10.43 32.45
CA LEU A 415 5.64 -11.29 33.62
C LEU A 415 5.72 -12.78 33.25
N ALA A 416 5.08 -13.16 32.14
CA ALA A 416 5.10 -14.53 31.63
C ALA A 416 6.53 -14.99 31.29
N GLU A 417 7.32 -14.14 30.65
CA GLU A 417 8.72 -14.45 30.30
C GLU A 417 9.61 -14.58 31.54
N CYS A 418 9.41 -13.73 32.57
CA CYS A 418 10.13 -13.88 33.83
C CYS A 418 9.82 -15.24 34.49
N ARG A 419 8.54 -15.64 34.54
CA ARG A 419 8.12 -16.95 35.05
C ARG A 419 8.74 -18.11 34.26
N LEU A 420 8.80 -17.98 32.93
CA LEU A 420 9.43 -18.96 32.07
C LEU A 420 10.92 -19.14 32.41
N ILE A 421 11.66 -18.04 32.57
CA ILE A 421 13.10 -18.05 32.92
C ILE A 421 13.32 -18.61 34.33
N GLU A 422 12.41 -18.32 35.27
CA GLU A 422 12.42 -18.90 36.62
C GLU A 422 12.17 -20.42 36.63
N GLY A 423 11.51 -20.96 35.60
CA GLY A 423 11.20 -22.38 35.42
C GLY A 423 9.72 -22.74 35.64
N ASP A 424 8.85 -21.75 35.81
CA ASP A 424 7.40 -21.93 35.97
C ASP A 424 6.72 -21.97 34.59
N LEU A 425 6.70 -23.14 33.97
CA LEU A 425 6.10 -23.35 32.63
C LEU A 425 4.58 -23.12 32.61
N ILE A 426 3.88 -23.49 33.69
CA ILE A 426 2.41 -23.38 33.73
C ILE A 426 2.00 -21.92 33.89
N GLY A 427 2.61 -21.22 34.83
CA GLY A 427 2.34 -19.80 35.04
C GLY A 427 2.81 -18.94 33.87
N ALA A 428 3.88 -19.33 33.17
CA ALA A 428 4.31 -18.69 31.93
C ALA A 428 3.28 -18.89 30.80
N ALA A 429 2.80 -20.11 30.57
CA ALA A 429 1.82 -20.39 29.52
C ALA A 429 0.52 -19.60 29.74
N SER A 430 0.01 -19.59 30.99
CA SER A 430 -1.16 -18.79 31.35
C SER A 430 -0.92 -17.29 31.18
N GLY A 431 0.27 -16.80 31.53
CA GLY A 431 0.64 -15.39 31.36
C GLY A 431 0.71 -14.96 29.89
N PHE A 432 1.28 -15.79 29.01
CA PHE A 432 1.29 -15.50 27.57
C PHE A 432 -0.10 -15.54 26.94
N ALA A 433 -0.95 -16.50 27.34
CA ALA A 433 -2.33 -16.54 26.89
C ALA A 433 -3.11 -15.28 27.33
N SER A 434 -2.87 -14.81 28.56
CA SER A 434 -3.44 -13.55 29.07
C SER A 434 -2.90 -12.32 28.33
N ALA A 435 -1.64 -12.34 27.88
CA ALA A 435 -1.08 -11.28 27.04
C ALA A 435 -1.75 -11.27 25.66
N VAL A 436 -1.94 -12.43 25.02
CA VAL A 436 -2.65 -12.54 23.72
C VAL A 436 -4.11 -12.08 23.82
N ALA A 437 -4.74 -12.25 24.99
CA ALA A 437 -6.10 -11.78 25.25
C ALA A 437 -6.18 -10.29 25.66
N ALA A 438 -5.08 -9.54 25.68
CA ALA A 438 -5.10 -8.11 25.98
C ALA A 438 -5.78 -7.30 24.87
N VAL A 439 -6.44 -6.19 25.23
CA VAL A 439 -7.15 -5.31 24.29
C VAL A 439 -6.21 -4.75 23.21
N ASP A 440 -4.95 -4.50 23.59
CA ASP A 440 -3.92 -3.96 22.71
C ASP A 440 -3.08 -5.04 22.00
N ALA A 441 -3.45 -6.32 22.11
CA ALA A 441 -2.77 -7.40 21.42
C ALA A 441 -2.84 -7.21 19.90
N ALA A 442 -1.71 -7.43 19.23
CA ALA A 442 -1.61 -7.30 17.78
C ALA A 442 -0.68 -8.38 17.21
N PRO A 443 -0.90 -8.85 15.96
CA PRO A 443 -0.11 -9.93 15.38
C PRO A 443 1.41 -9.70 15.45
N GLY A 444 1.89 -8.48 15.21
CA GLY A 444 3.31 -8.13 15.30
C GLY A 444 3.88 -8.13 16.73
N LYS A 445 3.06 -7.83 17.75
CA LYS A 445 3.45 -7.97 19.16
C LYS A 445 3.60 -9.45 19.52
N ILE A 446 2.61 -10.26 19.15
CA ILE A 446 2.61 -11.72 19.32
C ILE A 446 3.79 -12.37 18.58
N ALA A 447 4.08 -11.92 17.36
CA ALA A 447 5.21 -12.39 16.58
C ALA A 447 6.55 -12.12 17.26
N THR A 448 6.71 -10.96 17.89
CA THR A 448 7.92 -10.60 18.64
C THR A 448 8.12 -11.54 19.81
N THR A 449 7.07 -11.79 20.60
CA THR A 449 7.08 -12.74 21.73
C THR A 449 7.42 -14.15 21.25
N ARG A 450 6.75 -14.65 20.20
CA ARG A 450 6.99 -16.00 19.66
C ARG A 450 8.42 -16.18 19.15
N LYS A 451 8.99 -15.19 18.44
CA LYS A 451 10.39 -15.19 17.98
C LYS A 451 11.36 -15.25 19.16
N GLN A 452 11.07 -14.54 20.24
CA GLN A 452 11.88 -14.57 21.46
C GLN A 452 11.81 -15.93 22.17
N LEU A 453 10.62 -16.51 22.30
CA LEU A 453 10.43 -17.85 22.87
C LEU A 453 11.16 -18.94 22.08
N ARG A 454 11.16 -18.87 20.75
CA ARG A 454 11.93 -19.81 19.89
C ARG A 454 13.44 -19.68 20.05
N ARG A 455 13.95 -18.51 20.47
CA ARG A 455 15.37 -18.36 20.82
C ARG A 455 15.65 -18.94 22.20
N LEU A 456 14.70 -18.80 23.12
CA LEU A 456 14.80 -19.36 24.48
C LEU A 456 14.67 -20.89 24.50
N SER A 457 13.96 -21.52 23.56
CA SER A 457 13.85 -22.99 23.48
C SER A 457 15.19 -23.71 23.32
N GLY A 458 16.23 -23.01 22.83
CA GLY A 458 17.60 -23.54 22.80
C GLY A 458 18.26 -23.68 24.18
N SER A 459 17.68 -23.12 25.24
CA SER A 459 18.24 -23.13 26.61
C SER A 459 17.20 -23.41 27.71
N LEU A 460 15.91 -23.36 27.40
CA LEU A 460 14.80 -23.63 28.29
C LEU A 460 13.95 -24.80 27.77
N PRO A 461 13.24 -25.55 28.64
CA PRO A 461 12.51 -26.76 28.27
C PRO A 461 11.15 -26.45 27.62
N ILE A 462 11.16 -25.75 26.48
CA ILE A 462 9.98 -25.45 25.65
C ILE A 462 10.26 -25.81 24.19
N ASP A 463 9.20 -26.10 23.42
CA ASP A 463 9.27 -26.38 21.99
C ASP A 463 8.22 -25.57 21.21
N ASP A 464 8.19 -25.70 19.89
CA ASP A 464 7.21 -24.99 19.04
C ASP A 464 5.76 -25.36 19.37
N GLY A 465 5.50 -26.59 19.84
CA GLY A 465 4.18 -27.02 20.27
C GLY A 465 3.70 -26.25 21.49
N TRP A 466 4.57 -26.11 22.50
CA TRP A 466 4.30 -25.29 23.67
C TRP A 466 4.10 -23.82 23.31
N ILE A 467 4.94 -23.26 22.42
CA ILE A 467 4.85 -21.85 21.99
C ILE A 467 3.52 -21.57 21.28
N ASN A 468 3.08 -22.49 20.42
CA ASN A 468 1.81 -22.38 19.70
C ASN A 468 0.60 -22.42 20.65
N ALA A 469 0.67 -23.20 21.72
CA ALA A 469 -0.39 -23.25 22.74
C ALA A 469 -0.37 -22.03 23.68
N ALA A 470 0.81 -21.58 24.10
CA ALA A 470 0.97 -20.48 25.06
C ALA A 470 0.72 -19.10 24.44
N ALA A 471 1.12 -18.91 23.18
CA ALA A 471 0.97 -17.65 22.45
C ALA A 471 0.40 -17.93 21.04
N PRO A 472 -0.91 -18.25 20.94
CA PRO A 472 -1.55 -18.55 19.66
C PRO A 472 -1.53 -17.34 18.73
N GLN A 473 -1.45 -17.61 17.43
CA GLN A 473 -1.33 -16.60 16.36
C GLN A 473 -2.02 -17.16 15.11
N GLY A 474 -2.82 -16.34 14.43
CA GLY A 474 -3.47 -16.75 13.18
C GLY A 474 -2.46 -17.03 12.06
N ALA A 475 -2.83 -17.89 11.12
CA ALA A 475 -2.05 -18.19 9.92
C ALA A 475 -2.15 -17.05 8.89
N VAL A 476 -1.20 -17.00 7.96
CA VAL A 476 -1.31 -16.14 6.77
C VAL A 476 -1.81 -16.97 5.60
N LEU A 477 -2.92 -16.54 4.99
CA LEU A 477 -3.59 -17.27 3.92
C LEU A 477 -3.10 -16.80 2.54
N PHE A 478 -2.77 -17.73 1.66
CA PHE A 478 -2.75 -17.51 0.21
C PHE A 478 -4.03 -18.07 -0.40
N PHE A 479 -4.70 -17.33 -1.28
CA PHE A 479 -5.88 -17.84 -1.99
C PHE A 479 -5.77 -17.70 -3.51
N SER A 480 -6.37 -18.65 -4.23
CA SER A 480 -6.47 -18.62 -5.69
C SER A 480 -7.63 -19.47 -6.19
N GLY A 481 -8.30 -19.01 -7.25
CA GLY A 481 -9.41 -19.73 -7.85
C GLY A 481 -9.61 -19.45 -9.34
N PRO A 482 -10.52 -20.20 -9.99
CA PRO A 482 -10.80 -20.05 -11.41
C PRO A 482 -11.67 -18.81 -11.68
N LEU A 483 -11.64 -18.37 -12.95
CA LEU A 483 -12.59 -17.39 -13.45
C LEU A 483 -14.00 -17.99 -13.52
N ALA A 484 -15.00 -17.20 -13.12
CA ALA A 484 -16.41 -17.54 -13.24
C ALA A 484 -17.15 -16.44 -13.99
N THR A 485 -18.08 -16.83 -14.86
CA THR A 485 -18.95 -15.90 -15.60
C THR A 485 -20.24 -15.53 -14.87
N SER A 486 -20.58 -16.22 -13.78
CA SER A 486 -21.79 -16.01 -12.99
C SER A 486 -21.57 -16.39 -11.53
N ASP A 487 -22.06 -15.58 -10.59
CA ASP A 487 -22.04 -15.89 -9.15
C ASP A 487 -23.28 -16.69 -8.69
N ASP A 488 -24.37 -16.69 -9.46
CA ASP A 488 -25.61 -17.41 -9.13
C ASP A 488 -25.53 -18.94 -9.37
N THR A 489 -24.34 -19.52 -9.20
CA THR A 489 -24.13 -20.95 -9.36
C THR A 489 -24.03 -21.65 -8.02
N GLY A 490 -24.47 -22.91 -7.98
CA GLY A 490 -24.29 -23.74 -6.78
C GLY A 490 -22.83 -23.87 -6.36
N ALA A 491 -21.87 -23.78 -7.29
CA ALA A 491 -20.44 -23.82 -6.99
C ALA A 491 -19.99 -22.60 -6.18
N ALA A 492 -20.45 -21.40 -6.55
CA ALA A 492 -20.15 -20.18 -5.81
C ALA A 492 -20.76 -20.19 -4.40
N THR A 493 -22.03 -20.61 -4.26
CA THR A 493 -22.67 -20.76 -2.93
C THR A 493 -21.92 -21.76 -2.06
N ARG A 494 -21.60 -22.95 -2.59
CA ARG A 494 -20.85 -23.96 -1.84
C ARG A 494 -19.43 -23.50 -1.49
N LEU A 495 -18.79 -22.70 -2.35
CA LEU A 495 -17.50 -22.10 -2.01
C LEU A 495 -17.64 -21.17 -0.82
N LYS A 496 -18.63 -20.26 -0.82
CA LYS A 496 -18.90 -19.34 0.30
C LYS A 496 -19.08 -20.12 1.61
N ASP A 497 -19.96 -21.13 1.62
CA ASP A 497 -20.24 -21.92 2.83
C ASP A 497 -19.00 -22.69 3.34
N ARG A 498 -18.29 -23.37 2.43
CA ARG A 498 -17.12 -24.17 2.81
C ARG A 498 -15.94 -23.29 3.23
N PHE A 499 -15.78 -22.13 2.61
CA PHE A 499 -14.74 -21.19 2.97
C PHE A 499 -15.03 -20.50 4.31
N ALA A 500 -16.28 -20.14 4.58
CA ALA A 500 -16.70 -19.67 5.90
C ALA A 500 -16.37 -20.70 7.00
N ALA A 501 -16.69 -21.98 6.77
CA ALA A 501 -16.32 -23.06 7.69
C ALA A 501 -14.80 -23.24 7.86
N MET A 502 -14.00 -22.95 6.81
CA MET A 502 -12.55 -22.91 6.93
C MET A 502 -12.09 -21.73 7.80
N LEU A 503 -12.66 -20.54 7.63
CA LEU A 503 -12.33 -19.36 8.44
C LEU A 503 -12.72 -19.50 9.92
N GLU A 504 -13.79 -20.23 10.22
CA GLU A 504 -14.17 -20.56 11.61
C GLU A 504 -13.19 -21.53 12.27
N ARG A 505 -12.64 -22.48 11.50
CA ARG A 505 -11.70 -23.49 12.00
C ARG A 505 -10.26 -22.97 12.08
N GLU A 506 -9.84 -22.20 11.10
CA GLU A 506 -8.49 -21.68 10.97
C GLU A 506 -8.50 -20.20 11.36
N ALA A 507 -7.84 -19.82 12.45
CA ALA A 507 -7.64 -18.40 12.75
C ALA A 507 -6.72 -17.79 11.67
N ILE A 508 -7.19 -16.78 10.93
CA ILE A 508 -6.42 -16.11 9.87
C ILE A 508 -6.02 -14.71 10.32
N ALA A 509 -4.72 -14.43 10.30
CA ALA A 509 -4.18 -13.11 10.67
C ALA A 509 -4.14 -12.12 9.50
N ALA A 510 -3.93 -12.62 8.28
CA ALA A 510 -3.91 -11.83 7.05
C ALA A 510 -4.07 -12.76 5.84
N ALA A 511 -4.51 -12.22 4.71
CA ALA A 511 -4.66 -12.99 3.47
C ALA A 511 -4.08 -12.25 2.26
N ILE A 512 -3.50 -12.99 1.33
CA ILE A 512 -2.90 -12.47 0.09
C ILE A 512 -3.42 -13.24 -1.12
N GLY A 513 -3.87 -12.52 -2.14
CA GLY A 513 -4.35 -13.10 -3.39
C GLY A 513 -4.58 -12.06 -4.48
N ALA A 514 -5.03 -12.53 -5.65
CA ALA A 514 -5.52 -11.67 -6.72
C ALA A 514 -7.04 -11.42 -6.56
N LEU A 515 -7.66 -10.79 -7.56
CA LEU A 515 -9.11 -10.49 -7.56
C LEU A 515 -9.75 -10.81 -8.92
N ALA A 516 -9.44 -11.96 -9.50
CA ALA A 516 -10.05 -12.37 -10.76
C ALA A 516 -11.57 -12.63 -10.57
N ALA A 517 -12.40 -12.30 -11.56
CA ALA A 517 -13.85 -12.51 -11.46
C ALA A 517 -14.20 -13.98 -11.25
N GLY A 518 -14.88 -14.30 -10.15
CA GLY A 518 -15.12 -15.66 -9.70
C GLY A 518 -14.58 -15.92 -8.30
N ALA A 519 -13.92 -17.05 -8.13
CA ALA A 519 -13.53 -17.55 -6.82
C ALA A 519 -12.58 -16.63 -6.04
N ASP A 520 -11.65 -15.92 -6.71
CA ASP A 520 -10.76 -14.97 -6.04
C ASP A 520 -11.54 -13.85 -5.33
N ILE A 521 -12.53 -13.25 -6.01
CA ILE A 521 -13.39 -12.21 -5.42
C ILE A 521 -14.25 -12.80 -4.30
N ILE A 522 -14.78 -14.01 -4.46
CA ILE A 522 -15.57 -14.68 -3.41
C ILE A 522 -14.74 -14.93 -2.15
N PHE A 523 -13.49 -15.38 -2.28
CA PHE A 523 -12.57 -15.50 -1.15
C PHE A 523 -12.30 -14.14 -0.50
N ALA A 524 -12.01 -13.13 -1.30
CA ALA A 524 -11.74 -11.77 -0.81
C ALA A 524 -12.92 -11.19 -0.02
N GLU A 525 -14.15 -11.38 -0.48
CA GLU A 525 -15.36 -10.93 0.23
C GLU A 525 -15.53 -11.64 1.56
N GLY A 526 -15.39 -12.97 1.59
CA GLY A 526 -15.49 -13.72 2.85
C GLY A 526 -14.41 -13.30 3.87
N LEU A 527 -13.21 -12.97 3.39
CA LEU A 527 -12.14 -12.43 4.24
C LEU A 527 -12.48 -11.04 4.78
N ILE A 528 -13.00 -10.15 3.94
CA ILE A 528 -13.41 -8.79 4.34
C ILE A 528 -14.56 -8.86 5.36
N GLU A 529 -15.55 -9.72 5.13
CA GLU A 529 -16.69 -9.92 6.05
C GLU A 529 -16.23 -10.47 7.41
N ALA A 530 -15.23 -11.36 7.42
CA ALA A 530 -14.61 -11.88 8.62
C ALA A 530 -13.64 -10.88 9.31
N GLY A 531 -13.46 -9.67 8.77
CA GLY A 531 -12.53 -8.66 9.30
C GLY A 531 -11.06 -9.01 9.13
N VAL A 532 -10.72 -9.96 8.24
CA VAL A 532 -9.34 -10.36 7.97
C VAL A 532 -8.67 -9.33 7.04
N PRO A 533 -7.49 -8.80 7.40
CA PRO A 533 -6.73 -7.91 6.53
C PRO A 533 -6.41 -8.55 5.17
N LEU A 534 -6.96 -7.96 4.10
CA LEU A 534 -6.78 -8.41 2.73
C LEU A 534 -5.65 -7.64 2.03
N HIS A 535 -4.63 -8.35 1.53
CA HIS A 535 -3.56 -7.78 0.71
C HIS A 535 -3.70 -8.26 -0.74
N VAL A 536 -3.92 -7.33 -1.67
CA VAL A 536 -4.13 -7.65 -3.08
C VAL A 536 -2.81 -7.56 -3.84
N HIS A 537 -2.46 -8.63 -4.56
CA HIS A 537 -1.38 -8.63 -5.54
C HIS A 537 -1.92 -9.00 -6.94
N LEU A 538 -1.99 -8.02 -7.83
CA LEU A 538 -2.46 -8.22 -9.20
C LEU A 538 -1.31 -8.67 -10.11
N PRO A 539 -1.48 -9.73 -10.92
CA PRO A 539 -0.45 -10.15 -11.88
C PRO A 539 -0.16 -9.15 -13.00
N LEU A 540 -1.04 -8.17 -13.21
CA LEU A 540 -0.96 -7.13 -14.23
C LEU A 540 -1.28 -5.78 -13.59
N ALA A 541 -0.97 -4.69 -14.31
CA ALA A 541 -1.43 -3.36 -13.91
C ALA A 541 -2.97 -3.36 -13.73
N PRO A 542 -3.53 -2.56 -12.79
CA PRO A 542 -4.95 -2.63 -12.44
C PRO A 542 -5.91 -2.55 -13.64
N ASN A 543 -5.64 -1.68 -14.61
CA ASN A 543 -6.48 -1.56 -15.82
C ASN A 543 -6.39 -2.77 -16.74
N ASP A 544 -5.18 -3.30 -16.96
CA ASP A 544 -4.98 -4.50 -17.78
C ASP A 544 -5.59 -5.73 -17.12
N PHE A 545 -5.47 -5.83 -15.80
CA PHE A 545 -6.10 -6.88 -15.01
C PHE A 545 -7.62 -6.79 -15.07
N LEU A 546 -8.18 -5.59 -14.89
CA LEU A 546 -9.63 -5.35 -14.95
C LEU A 546 -10.18 -5.68 -16.34
N ALA A 547 -9.49 -5.30 -17.42
CA ALA A 547 -9.89 -5.60 -18.79
C ALA A 547 -9.80 -7.09 -19.13
N THR A 548 -8.82 -7.81 -18.56
CA THR A 548 -8.54 -9.22 -18.90
C THR A 548 -9.29 -10.22 -18.03
N SER A 549 -9.41 -9.94 -16.73
CA SER A 549 -9.79 -10.92 -15.71
C SER A 549 -11.08 -10.58 -14.96
N VAL A 550 -11.67 -9.40 -15.19
CA VAL A 550 -12.87 -8.96 -14.45
C VAL A 550 -13.99 -8.55 -15.39
N THR A 551 -13.77 -7.50 -16.19
CA THR A 551 -14.78 -6.91 -17.10
C THR A 551 -15.44 -7.94 -18.04
N PRO A 552 -14.72 -8.94 -18.60
CA PRO A 552 -15.35 -9.93 -19.47
C PRO A 552 -16.40 -10.82 -18.78
N ALA A 553 -16.39 -10.90 -17.46
CA ALA A 553 -17.38 -11.65 -16.69
C ALA A 553 -18.69 -10.87 -16.43
N GLY A 554 -18.70 -9.56 -16.66
CA GLY A 554 -19.88 -8.71 -16.52
C GLY A 554 -19.69 -7.52 -15.58
N PRO A 555 -20.62 -6.54 -15.60
CA PRO A 555 -20.53 -5.32 -14.81
C PRO A 555 -20.58 -5.56 -13.29
N GLU A 556 -21.34 -6.55 -12.83
CA GLU A 556 -21.47 -6.90 -11.40
C GLU A 556 -20.12 -7.32 -10.79
N TRP A 557 -19.30 -8.07 -11.54
CA TRP A 557 -17.95 -8.43 -11.10
C TRP A 557 -17.01 -7.23 -11.04
N LYS A 558 -17.18 -6.22 -11.90
CA LYS A 558 -16.41 -4.97 -11.83
C LYS A 558 -16.72 -4.22 -10.54
N GLU A 559 -18.00 -4.14 -10.15
CA GLU A 559 -18.41 -3.46 -8.91
C GLU A 559 -17.83 -4.16 -7.67
N ARG A 560 -17.90 -5.50 -7.62
CA ARG A 560 -17.32 -6.29 -6.53
C ARG A 560 -15.80 -6.21 -6.46
N PHE A 561 -15.13 -6.23 -7.62
CA PHE A 561 -13.69 -5.98 -7.69
C PHE A 561 -13.33 -4.62 -7.09
N VAL A 562 -14.06 -3.56 -7.47
CA VAL A 562 -13.87 -2.22 -6.92
C VAL A 562 -14.03 -2.22 -5.40
N ALA A 563 -15.11 -2.81 -4.88
CA ALA A 563 -15.36 -2.90 -3.44
C ALA A 563 -14.23 -3.63 -2.70
N CYS A 564 -13.73 -4.74 -3.26
CA CYS A 564 -12.59 -5.46 -2.68
C CYS A 564 -11.30 -4.63 -2.69
N VAL A 565 -11.02 -3.92 -3.80
CA VAL A 565 -9.83 -3.05 -3.89
C VAL A 565 -9.94 -1.87 -2.93
N GLU A 566 -11.14 -1.32 -2.71
CA GLU A 566 -11.41 -0.26 -1.73
C GLU A 566 -11.26 -0.75 -0.28
N ALA A 567 -11.67 -1.99 0.02
CA ALA A 567 -11.53 -2.57 1.35
C ALA A 567 -10.12 -3.11 1.66
N ALA A 568 -9.35 -3.52 0.64
CA ALA A 568 -8.04 -4.16 0.83
C ALA A 568 -7.04 -3.30 1.63
N LYS A 569 -6.24 -3.88 2.52
CA LYS A 569 -5.20 -3.15 3.23
C LYS A 569 -4.12 -2.60 2.29
N THR A 570 -3.66 -3.42 1.35
CA THR A 570 -2.68 -3.04 0.33
C THR A 570 -3.11 -3.50 -1.05
N VAL A 571 -2.73 -2.76 -2.09
CA VAL A 571 -2.97 -3.11 -3.48
C VAL A 571 -1.70 -2.87 -4.27
N GLU A 572 -1.11 -3.97 -4.73
CA GLU A 572 0.14 -3.98 -5.50
C GLU A 572 0.00 -4.84 -6.74
N TRP A 573 0.94 -4.72 -7.66
CA TRP A 573 0.92 -5.49 -8.90
C TRP A 573 2.30 -5.75 -9.47
N THR A 574 2.40 -6.77 -10.32
CA THR A 574 3.60 -6.99 -11.13
C THR A 574 3.63 -5.97 -12.27
N ARG A 575 4.63 -5.09 -12.25
CA ARG A 575 4.71 -3.95 -13.18
C ARG A 575 5.12 -4.42 -14.57
N ARG A 576 4.60 -3.72 -15.60
CA ARG A 576 5.07 -3.81 -17.00
C ARG A 576 5.01 -5.22 -17.61
N GLN A 577 4.00 -6.01 -17.24
CA GLN A 577 3.80 -7.35 -17.78
C GLN A 577 2.72 -7.34 -18.88
N PRO A 578 2.97 -7.93 -20.06
CA PRO A 578 1.92 -8.17 -21.04
C PRO A 578 0.91 -9.22 -20.50
N PRO A 579 -0.40 -9.06 -20.78
CA PRO A 579 -1.41 -10.05 -20.44
C PRO A 579 -1.08 -11.40 -21.07
N SER A 580 -0.64 -12.36 -20.26
CA SER A 580 -0.19 -13.68 -20.72
C SER A 580 -0.31 -14.69 -19.59
N ARG A 581 -0.42 -15.98 -19.93
CA ARG A 581 -0.42 -17.05 -18.93
C ARG A 581 0.82 -17.00 -18.03
N ALA A 582 1.98 -16.66 -18.61
CA ALA A 582 3.23 -16.45 -17.89
C ALA A 582 3.14 -15.33 -16.85
N ALA A 583 2.49 -14.20 -17.17
CA ALA A 583 2.32 -13.10 -16.23
C ALA A 583 1.46 -13.51 -15.03
N PHE A 584 0.36 -14.25 -15.27
CA PHE A 584 -0.48 -14.79 -14.20
C PHE A 584 0.28 -15.78 -13.30
N ARG A 585 1.11 -16.66 -13.87
CA ARG A 585 1.99 -17.57 -13.12
C ARG A 585 2.99 -16.81 -12.26
N LEU A 586 3.69 -15.84 -12.85
CA LEU A 586 4.67 -15.02 -12.13
C LEU A 586 4.01 -14.25 -10.98
N GLY A 587 2.87 -13.60 -11.24
CA GLY A 587 2.12 -12.88 -10.20
C GLY A 587 1.67 -13.78 -9.05
N ALA A 588 1.22 -15.02 -9.36
CA ALA A 588 0.87 -15.99 -8.33
C ALA A 588 2.09 -16.41 -7.48
N HIS A 589 3.24 -16.69 -8.11
CA HIS A 589 4.47 -17.01 -7.36
C HIS A 589 4.93 -15.86 -6.48
N ILE A 590 4.83 -14.61 -6.94
CA ILE A 590 5.14 -13.42 -6.14
C ILE A 590 4.20 -13.34 -4.94
N ALA A 591 2.89 -13.49 -5.16
CA ALA A 591 1.90 -13.48 -4.09
C ALA A 591 2.15 -14.59 -3.06
N MET A 592 2.45 -15.81 -3.48
CA MET A 592 2.84 -16.91 -2.57
C MET A 592 4.08 -16.56 -1.74
N GLY A 593 5.13 -16.02 -2.37
CA GLY A 593 6.34 -15.60 -1.66
C GLY A 593 6.09 -14.49 -0.65
N ARG A 594 5.17 -13.58 -0.96
CA ARG A 594 4.70 -12.57 0.01
C ARG A 594 3.95 -13.19 1.17
N THR A 595 3.10 -14.19 0.93
CA THR A 595 2.40 -14.91 2.00
C THR A 595 3.40 -15.59 2.94
N LEU A 596 4.40 -16.28 2.38
CA LEU A 596 5.46 -16.93 3.15
C LEU A 596 6.24 -15.93 4.01
N ARG A 597 6.67 -14.81 3.40
CA ARG A 597 7.41 -13.77 4.12
C ARG A 597 6.57 -13.12 5.23
N LEU A 598 5.31 -12.82 4.96
CA LEU A 598 4.42 -12.25 5.98
C LEU A 598 4.19 -13.25 7.13
N ALA A 599 4.10 -14.55 6.83
CA ALA A 599 4.01 -15.58 7.87
C ALA A 599 5.28 -15.64 8.73
N ASP A 600 6.46 -15.55 8.12
CA ASP A 600 7.74 -15.47 8.84
C ASP A 600 7.84 -14.19 9.69
N ASP A 601 7.39 -13.05 9.15
CA ASP A 601 7.32 -11.77 9.87
C ASP A 601 6.41 -11.87 11.09
N LEU A 602 5.26 -12.54 10.94
CA LEU A 602 4.29 -12.80 12.01
C LEU A 602 4.62 -14.04 12.86
N ALA A 603 5.75 -14.71 12.62
CA ALA A 603 6.17 -15.91 13.35
C ALA A 603 5.11 -17.03 13.36
N THR A 604 4.33 -17.15 12.29
CA THR A 604 3.20 -18.07 12.14
C THR A 604 3.40 -18.96 10.92
N GLU A 605 2.44 -19.85 10.65
CA GLU A 605 2.43 -20.66 9.44
C GLU A 605 1.71 -19.95 8.28
N ALA A 606 2.09 -20.33 7.05
CA ALA A 606 1.37 -19.96 5.84
C ALA A 606 0.50 -21.14 5.38
N ILE A 607 -0.76 -20.88 5.05
CA ILE A 607 -1.71 -21.87 4.54
C ILE A 607 -2.33 -21.43 3.21
N GLY A 608 -2.89 -22.37 2.45
CA GLY A 608 -3.50 -22.10 1.14
C GLY A 608 -5.00 -22.43 1.07
N ALA A 609 -5.77 -21.66 0.30
CA ALA A 609 -7.15 -21.95 -0.10
C ALA A 609 -7.27 -21.92 -1.63
N PHE A 610 -7.69 -23.03 -2.22
CA PHE A 610 -7.68 -23.19 -3.67
C PHE A 610 -9.04 -23.62 -4.19
N ALA A 611 -9.75 -22.75 -4.89
CA ALA A 611 -10.87 -23.20 -5.70
C ALA A 611 -10.34 -23.77 -7.01
N VAL A 612 -10.85 -24.93 -7.43
CA VAL A 612 -10.41 -25.58 -8.67
C VAL A 612 -11.60 -26.08 -9.49
N GLN A 613 -11.47 -25.95 -10.81
CA GLN A 613 -12.44 -26.51 -11.75
C GLN A 613 -12.29 -28.03 -11.79
N LYS A 614 -13.39 -28.73 -11.51
CA LYS A 614 -13.47 -30.19 -11.60
C LYS A 614 -13.02 -30.68 -12.97
N GLY A 615 -12.12 -31.67 -12.96
CA GLY A 615 -11.59 -32.33 -14.15
C GLY A 615 -10.54 -31.54 -14.95
N ARG A 616 -10.06 -30.38 -14.47
CA ARG A 616 -8.96 -29.65 -15.13
C ARG A 616 -7.60 -29.94 -14.49
N THR A 617 -6.58 -30.07 -15.34
CA THR A 617 -5.19 -30.24 -14.92
C THR A 617 -4.47 -28.91 -14.67
N PRO A 618 -3.31 -28.91 -13.97
CA PRO A 618 -2.42 -27.75 -13.87
C PRO A 618 -2.07 -27.12 -15.22
N ARG A 619 -1.92 -27.93 -16.28
CA ARG A 619 -1.65 -27.42 -17.64
C ARG A 619 -2.83 -26.63 -18.22
N GLU A 620 -4.05 -26.85 -17.75
CA GLU A 620 -5.27 -26.25 -18.30
C GLU A 620 -5.86 -25.15 -17.40
N SER A 621 -5.42 -25.07 -16.15
CA SER A 621 -5.92 -24.13 -15.15
C SER A 621 -4.81 -23.56 -14.28
N ILE A 622 -4.73 -22.23 -14.19
CA ILE A 622 -3.81 -21.53 -13.29
C ILE A 622 -4.10 -21.84 -11.82
N SER A 623 -5.38 -21.97 -11.42
CA SER A 623 -5.68 -22.27 -10.01
C SER A 623 -5.25 -23.69 -9.61
N CYS A 624 -5.36 -24.67 -10.52
CA CYS A 624 -4.83 -26.02 -10.31
C CYS A 624 -3.30 -26.01 -10.23
N GLU A 625 -2.63 -25.23 -11.09
CA GLU A 625 -1.18 -25.04 -11.07
C GLU A 625 -0.72 -24.38 -9.75
N ASN A 626 -1.46 -23.39 -9.27
CA ASN A 626 -1.18 -22.73 -8.00
C ASN A 626 -1.35 -23.67 -6.80
N ALA A 627 -2.40 -24.51 -6.80
CA ALA A 627 -2.62 -25.51 -5.75
C ALA A 627 -1.47 -26.55 -5.71
N GLU A 628 -1.11 -27.12 -6.87
CA GLU A 628 0.02 -28.05 -6.99
C GLU A 628 1.32 -27.39 -6.52
N LYS A 629 1.56 -26.16 -6.98
CA LYS A 629 2.76 -25.42 -6.64
C LYS A 629 2.87 -25.15 -5.14
N TRP A 630 1.79 -24.74 -4.49
CA TRP A 630 1.76 -24.51 -3.05
C TRP A 630 2.03 -25.80 -2.26
N MET A 631 1.36 -26.90 -2.63
CA MET A 631 1.56 -28.20 -2.00
C MET A 631 3.00 -28.70 -2.17
N SER A 632 3.65 -28.42 -3.31
CA SER A 632 5.06 -28.77 -3.54
C SER A 632 6.04 -28.10 -2.57
N LEU A 633 5.62 -27.02 -1.89
CA LEU A 633 6.39 -26.36 -0.85
C LEU A 633 6.26 -27.02 0.53
N GLY A 634 5.51 -28.13 0.63
CA GLY A 634 5.23 -28.81 1.90
C GLY A 634 4.32 -28.00 2.83
N ARG A 635 3.57 -27.04 2.30
CA ARG A 635 2.65 -26.18 3.05
C ARG A 635 1.24 -26.76 3.07
N ARG A 636 0.50 -26.54 4.16
CA ARG A 636 -0.91 -26.95 4.26
C ARG A 636 -1.76 -26.14 3.28
N GLY A 637 -2.79 -26.75 2.72
CA GLY A 637 -3.80 -26.04 1.96
C GLY A 637 -5.09 -26.84 1.84
N GLU A 638 -6.21 -26.15 1.63
CA GLU A 638 -7.50 -26.76 1.37
C GLU A 638 -7.93 -26.49 -0.08
N THR A 639 -8.43 -27.52 -0.75
CA THR A 639 -8.91 -27.45 -2.13
C THR A 639 -10.43 -27.58 -2.19
N PHE A 640 -11.06 -26.63 -2.85
CA PHE A 640 -12.50 -26.55 -3.11
C PHE A 640 -12.75 -26.88 -4.59
N GLU A 641 -12.84 -28.18 -4.89
CA GLU A 641 -13.15 -28.65 -6.24
C GLU A 641 -14.66 -28.58 -6.52
N ASP A 642 -15.02 -27.92 -7.63
CA ASP A 642 -16.42 -27.80 -8.07
C ASP A 642 -16.53 -27.51 -9.58
N GLU A 643 -17.75 -27.49 -10.10
CA GLU A 643 -18.09 -27.17 -11.49
C GLU A 643 -18.35 -25.66 -11.65
N TRP A 644 -17.34 -24.92 -12.08
CA TRP A 644 -17.44 -23.47 -12.29
C TRP A 644 -17.92 -23.14 -13.71
N PRO A 645 -18.77 -22.09 -13.85
CA PRO A 645 -19.18 -21.58 -15.16
C PRO A 645 -17.99 -20.87 -15.83
N SER A 646 -17.15 -21.68 -16.47
CA SER A 646 -15.94 -21.21 -17.13
C SER A 646 -16.30 -20.27 -18.27
N PRO A 647 -15.63 -19.11 -18.42
CA PRO A 647 -15.77 -18.33 -19.65
C PRO A 647 -15.40 -19.19 -20.86
N LEU A 648 -16.11 -18.99 -21.98
CA LEU A 648 -15.75 -19.52 -23.30
C LEU A 648 -14.43 -18.87 -23.74
N SER A 649 -13.31 -19.21 -23.11
CA SER A 649 -12.05 -18.56 -23.44
C SER A 649 -11.46 -19.22 -24.68
N LYS A 650 -11.47 -18.48 -25.80
CA LYS A 650 -10.35 -18.48 -26.76
C LYS A 650 -9.12 -17.87 -26.07
N LYS A 651 -8.59 -18.50 -25.00
CA LYS A 651 -7.20 -18.23 -24.64
C LYS A 651 -6.40 -19.09 -25.60
N SER A 652 -5.82 -18.48 -26.64
CA SER A 652 -4.72 -19.14 -27.33
C SER A 652 -3.74 -19.55 -26.24
N SER A 653 -3.36 -20.81 -26.27
CA SER A 653 -2.17 -21.31 -25.63
C SER A 653 -0.96 -20.67 -26.31
N ASP A 654 -0.81 -19.33 -26.23
CA ASP A 654 0.46 -18.70 -26.59
C ASP A 654 1.46 -19.07 -25.50
N GLU A 655 1.98 -20.29 -25.65
CA GLU A 655 3.09 -20.90 -24.91
C GLU A 655 4.43 -20.23 -25.24
N THR A 656 4.42 -19.10 -25.95
CA THR A 656 5.61 -18.36 -26.35
C THR A 656 6.21 -17.59 -25.19
N PHE A 657 5.36 -16.98 -24.33
CA PHE A 657 5.81 -16.28 -23.13
C PHE A 657 6.07 -17.25 -21.97
N ALA A 658 7.19 -17.03 -21.26
CA ALA A 658 7.54 -17.73 -20.04
C ALA A 658 7.99 -16.75 -18.94
N PRO A 659 7.72 -17.05 -17.65
CA PRO A 659 8.41 -16.38 -16.56
C PRO A 659 9.92 -16.52 -16.75
N CYS A 660 10.63 -15.40 -16.71
CA CYS A 660 12.07 -15.34 -16.86
C CYS A 660 12.68 -14.60 -15.67
N PHE A 661 13.83 -15.09 -15.23
CA PHE A 661 14.55 -14.60 -14.06
C PHE A 661 15.88 -14.04 -14.53
N ALA A 662 16.21 -12.83 -14.11
CA ALA A 662 17.32 -12.06 -14.64
C ALA A 662 18.42 -11.89 -13.60
N LEU A 663 19.66 -12.09 -14.01
CA LEU A 663 20.84 -11.48 -13.38
C LEU A 663 21.23 -10.26 -14.21
N VAL A 664 21.09 -9.08 -13.62
CA VAL A 664 21.44 -7.79 -14.20
C VAL A 664 22.78 -7.34 -13.63
N VAL A 665 23.72 -6.98 -14.50
CA VAL A 665 25.08 -6.55 -14.13
C VAL A 665 25.36 -5.18 -14.76
N GLU A 666 25.87 -4.24 -13.96
CA GLU A 666 26.34 -2.95 -14.47
C GLU A 666 27.66 -3.13 -15.23
N SER A 667 27.59 -3.24 -16.56
CA SER A 667 28.74 -3.41 -17.45
C SER A 667 28.40 -3.04 -18.90
N SER A 668 29.36 -2.42 -19.60
CA SER A 668 29.26 -2.05 -21.02
C SER A 668 29.51 -3.20 -22.01
N SER A 669 29.95 -4.38 -21.55
CA SER A 669 30.01 -5.58 -22.39
C SER A 669 29.90 -6.88 -21.58
N SER A 670 29.43 -7.95 -22.23
CA SER A 670 29.32 -9.28 -21.59
C SER A 670 30.67 -9.89 -21.22
N LYS A 671 31.73 -9.60 -21.99
CA LYS A 671 33.12 -10.00 -21.68
C LYS A 671 33.70 -9.19 -20.52
N ASP A 672 33.35 -7.91 -20.41
CA ASP A 672 33.79 -7.06 -19.29
C ASP A 672 33.02 -7.38 -17.99
N ALA A 673 31.78 -7.89 -18.10
CA ALA A 673 30.89 -8.13 -16.97
C ALA A 673 31.30 -9.34 -16.11
N LEU A 674 31.69 -10.45 -16.73
CA LEU A 674 31.99 -11.71 -16.02
C LEU A 674 33.31 -12.36 -16.48
N GLY A 675 34.07 -11.73 -17.39
CA GLY A 675 35.26 -12.34 -17.98
C GLY A 675 34.90 -13.58 -18.81
N ASP A 676 35.59 -14.69 -18.56
CA ASP A 676 35.35 -15.99 -19.21
C ASP A 676 34.27 -16.84 -18.50
N PHE A 677 33.67 -16.34 -17.41
CA PHE A 677 32.62 -17.06 -16.70
C PHE A 677 31.32 -17.05 -17.49
N ASP A 678 30.91 -18.22 -18.01
CA ASP A 678 29.59 -18.44 -18.59
C ASP A 678 28.61 -18.84 -17.47
N PRO A 679 27.62 -17.99 -17.14
CA PRO A 679 26.63 -18.31 -16.12
C PRO A 679 25.59 -19.35 -16.59
N GLY A 680 25.65 -19.80 -17.84
CA GLY A 680 24.70 -20.75 -18.42
C GLY A 680 23.32 -20.12 -18.59
N ALA A 681 23.26 -18.87 -19.05
CA ALA A 681 22.00 -18.17 -19.28
C ALA A 681 21.30 -18.70 -20.54
N ASN A 682 19.97 -18.69 -20.55
CA ASN A 682 19.17 -19.08 -21.71
C ASN A 682 19.32 -18.06 -22.86
N PHE A 683 19.49 -16.78 -22.52
CA PHE A 683 19.92 -15.73 -23.44
C PHE A 683 20.57 -14.58 -22.68
N VAL A 684 21.32 -13.74 -23.41
CA VAL A 684 21.99 -12.56 -22.89
C VAL A 684 21.59 -11.35 -23.71
N ALA A 685 21.30 -10.24 -23.04
CA ALA A 685 21.00 -8.95 -23.67
C ALA A 685 21.89 -7.86 -23.08
N VAL A 686 22.36 -6.93 -23.92
CA VAL A 686 23.23 -5.81 -23.51
C VAL A 686 22.61 -4.52 -24.00
N GLU A 687 22.27 -3.62 -23.07
CA GLU A 687 21.69 -2.33 -23.43
C GLU A 687 22.04 -1.26 -22.38
N GLY A 688 22.46 -0.07 -22.85
CA GLY A 688 22.67 1.10 -21.99
C GLY A 688 23.74 0.95 -20.90
N GLY A 689 24.70 0.03 -21.04
CA GLY A 689 25.68 -0.25 -19.98
C GLY A 689 25.20 -1.24 -18.92
N LEU A 690 24.16 -2.02 -19.22
CA LEU A 690 23.75 -3.18 -18.45
C LEU A 690 23.90 -4.44 -19.30
N THR A 691 24.32 -5.53 -18.67
CA THR A 691 24.25 -6.88 -19.22
C THR A 691 23.23 -7.68 -18.42
N VAL A 692 22.27 -8.29 -19.12
CA VAL A 692 21.19 -9.09 -18.53
C VAL A 692 21.30 -10.53 -18.98
N TYR A 693 21.49 -11.42 -18.01
CA TYR A 693 21.51 -12.87 -18.19
C TYR A 693 20.16 -13.43 -17.75
N ALA A 694 19.42 -14.05 -18.68
CA ALA A 694 18.07 -14.56 -18.42
C ALA A 694 18.07 -16.08 -18.19
N PHE A 695 17.24 -16.52 -17.24
CA PHE A 695 17.10 -17.91 -16.79
C PHE A 695 15.62 -18.31 -16.72
N ASP A 696 15.36 -19.61 -16.84
CA ASP A 696 14.03 -20.22 -16.72
C ASP A 696 13.59 -20.47 -15.27
N CYS A 697 14.52 -20.41 -14.31
CA CYS A 697 14.21 -20.54 -12.90
C CYS A 697 15.06 -19.60 -12.04
N PRO A 698 14.53 -19.16 -10.88
CA PRO A 698 15.25 -18.23 -10.01
C PRO A 698 16.43 -18.90 -9.31
N ILE A 699 16.44 -20.23 -9.18
CA ILE A 699 17.56 -20.96 -8.59
C ILE A 699 18.83 -20.79 -9.42
N ARG A 700 18.73 -20.97 -10.75
CA ARG A 700 19.87 -20.81 -11.66
C ARG A 700 20.36 -19.36 -11.66
N ALA A 701 19.45 -18.40 -11.69
CA ALA A 701 19.78 -16.98 -11.61
C ALA A 701 20.52 -16.64 -10.30
N GLY A 702 20.03 -17.13 -9.16
CA GLY A 702 20.63 -16.92 -7.84
C GLY A 702 22.03 -17.55 -7.71
N GLU A 703 22.22 -18.79 -8.16
CA GLU A 703 23.54 -19.44 -8.15
C GLU A 703 24.55 -18.74 -9.07
N ALA A 704 24.09 -18.29 -10.26
CA ALA A 704 24.91 -17.52 -11.18
C ALA A 704 25.36 -16.20 -10.53
N ALA A 705 24.43 -15.49 -9.89
CA ALA A 705 24.72 -14.23 -9.20
C ALA A 705 25.70 -14.41 -8.03
N LYS A 706 25.48 -15.45 -7.21
CA LYS A 706 26.38 -15.83 -6.11
C LYS A 706 27.80 -16.10 -6.60
N THR A 707 27.91 -16.90 -7.66
CA THR A 707 29.21 -17.27 -8.24
C THR A 707 29.92 -16.06 -8.83
N ALA A 708 29.18 -15.24 -9.59
CA ALA A 708 29.67 -13.99 -10.17
C ALA A 708 30.18 -13.01 -9.10
N ALA A 709 29.40 -12.77 -8.05
CA ALA A 709 29.74 -11.82 -6.98
C ALA A 709 30.98 -12.23 -6.17
N ARG A 710 31.25 -13.54 -6.04
CA ARG A 710 32.45 -14.06 -5.36
C ARG A 710 33.71 -14.05 -6.21
N SER A 711 33.61 -13.77 -7.50
CA SER A 711 34.77 -13.71 -8.39
C SER A 711 35.61 -12.44 -8.11
N PRO A 712 36.93 -12.46 -8.39
CA PRO A 712 37.77 -11.27 -8.25
C PRO A 712 37.29 -10.07 -9.08
N ALA A 713 36.72 -10.31 -10.26
CA ALA A 713 36.10 -9.28 -11.09
C ALA A 713 34.79 -8.77 -10.48
N GLY A 714 33.98 -9.68 -9.94
CA GLY A 714 32.66 -9.37 -9.36
C GLY A 714 32.70 -8.49 -8.13
N ALA A 715 33.79 -8.51 -7.35
CA ALA A 715 33.95 -7.62 -6.18
C ALA A 715 33.84 -6.12 -6.52
N ARG A 716 34.00 -5.73 -7.79
CA ARG A 716 33.91 -4.34 -8.27
C ARG A 716 32.60 -4.04 -9.01
N LEU A 717 31.74 -5.03 -9.19
CA LEU A 717 30.52 -4.93 -9.99
C LEU A 717 29.29 -4.91 -9.08
N ARG A 718 28.19 -4.40 -9.63
CA ARG A 718 26.88 -4.41 -8.99
C ARG A 718 26.00 -5.45 -9.65
N PHE A 719 25.34 -6.25 -8.82
CA PHE A 719 24.48 -7.34 -9.26
C PHE A 719 23.06 -7.11 -8.77
N TRP A 720 22.11 -7.21 -9.69
CA TRP A 720 20.70 -7.24 -9.37
C TRP A 720 20.03 -8.51 -9.88
N LEU A 721 19.07 -9.02 -9.11
CA LEU A 721 18.20 -10.13 -9.48
C LEU A 721 16.78 -9.58 -9.71
N ASP A 722 16.14 -9.98 -10.80
CA ASP A 722 14.81 -9.46 -11.14
C ASP A 722 13.97 -10.50 -11.90
N ALA A 723 12.67 -10.31 -11.97
CA ALA A 723 11.75 -11.25 -12.62
C ALA A 723 10.78 -10.52 -13.53
N GLY A 724 10.50 -11.12 -14.68
CA GLY A 724 9.52 -10.63 -15.65
C GLY A 724 9.06 -11.76 -16.57
N VAL A 725 8.39 -11.41 -17.66
CA VAL A 725 8.05 -12.37 -18.71
C VAL A 725 8.72 -11.99 -20.02
N ALA A 726 9.16 -13.00 -20.76
CA ALA A 726 9.71 -12.83 -22.10
C ALA A 726 9.14 -13.89 -23.04
N ASP A 727 8.99 -13.54 -24.31
CA ASP A 727 8.82 -14.53 -25.37
C ASP A 727 10.19 -15.16 -25.65
N ILE A 728 10.34 -16.44 -25.31
CA ILE A 728 11.60 -17.16 -25.43
C ILE A 728 11.97 -17.46 -26.89
N ARG A 729 11.04 -17.32 -27.85
CA ARG A 729 11.25 -17.60 -29.29
C ARG A 729 11.57 -16.35 -30.10
N SER A 730 11.23 -15.16 -29.60
CA SER A 730 11.38 -13.88 -30.30
C SER A 730 12.65 -13.14 -29.85
N GLU A 731 13.65 -13.00 -30.73
CA GLU A 731 14.86 -12.20 -30.43
C GLU A 731 14.55 -10.73 -30.12
N LYS A 732 13.51 -10.19 -30.76
CA LYS A 732 13.02 -8.83 -30.50
C LYS A 732 12.49 -8.71 -29.07
N ASP A 733 11.74 -9.71 -28.59
CA ASP A 733 11.19 -9.68 -27.23
C ASP A 733 12.23 -10.04 -26.16
N ARG A 734 13.27 -10.81 -26.50
CA ARG A 734 14.46 -10.96 -25.62
C ARG A 734 15.15 -9.61 -25.37
N SER A 735 15.18 -8.72 -26.36
CA SER A 735 15.68 -7.35 -26.19
C SER A 735 14.70 -6.48 -25.39
N ASN A 736 13.39 -6.66 -25.59
CA ASN A 736 12.36 -5.97 -24.80
C ASN A 736 12.25 -6.46 -23.36
N PHE A 737 12.79 -7.64 -23.02
CA PHE A 737 12.75 -8.20 -21.66
C PHE A 737 13.30 -7.22 -20.62
N LEU A 738 14.35 -6.45 -20.96
CA LEU A 738 14.88 -5.40 -20.08
C LEU A 738 13.82 -4.38 -19.66
N GLN A 739 12.85 -4.07 -20.53
CA GLN A 739 11.78 -3.12 -20.24
C GLN A 739 10.75 -3.67 -19.24
N THR A 740 10.77 -4.97 -18.99
CA THR A 740 9.94 -5.63 -17.97
C THR A 740 10.62 -5.66 -16.60
N LEU A 741 11.94 -5.42 -16.53
CA LEU A 741 12.74 -5.51 -15.31
C LEU A 741 12.84 -4.15 -14.62
N VAL A 742 12.34 -4.08 -13.38
CA VAL A 742 12.34 -2.85 -12.58
C VAL A 742 13.78 -2.39 -12.27
N THR A 743 14.65 -3.31 -11.92
CA THR A 743 16.06 -3.05 -11.55
C THR A 743 16.88 -2.53 -12.72
N ALA A 744 16.70 -3.07 -13.92
CA ALA A 744 17.40 -2.62 -15.13
C ALA A 744 17.02 -1.19 -15.50
N LEU A 745 15.74 -0.84 -15.34
CA LEU A 745 15.25 0.51 -15.59
C LEU A 745 15.73 1.51 -14.53
N CYS A 746 15.60 1.14 -13.26
CA CYS A 746 15.86 2.04 -12.15
C CYS A 746 17.36 2.25 -11.88
N ARG A 747 18.19 1.22 -12.11
CA ARG A 747 19.61 1.20 -11.72
C ARG A 747 19.81 1.62 -10.25
N PRO A 748 19.36 0.78 -9.31
CA PRO A 748 19.49 1.08 -7.89
C PRO A 748 20.94 1.31 -7.49
N GLN A 749 21.21 2.31 -6.65
CA GLN A 749 22.55 2.61 -6.15
C GLN A 749 22.95 1.63 -5.05
N THR A 750 23.35 0.42 -5.42
CA THR A 750 23.76 -0.62 -4.48
C THR A 750 25.28 -0.69 -4.32
N PRO A 751 25.79 -1.16 -3.17
CA PRO A 751 27.20 -1.48 -2.99
C PRO A 751 27.69 -2.53 -4.01
N ALA A 752 28.92 -2.38 -4.49
CA ALA A 752 29.58 -3.39 -5.32
C ALA A 752 29.84 -4.69 -4.53
N GLY A 753 29.85 -5.83 -5.21
CA GLY A 753 30.06 -7.16 -4.62
C GLY A 753 28.83 -7.74 -3.90
N GLY A 754 27.78 -6.95 -3.66
CA GLY A 754 26.49 -7.43 -3.15
C GLY A 754 25.56 -7.85 -4.29
N VAL A 755 24.67 -8.81 -4.01
CA VAL A 755 23.59 -9.22 -4.92
C VAL A 755 22.25 -8.79 -4.35
N PHE A 756 21.53 -7.96 -5.08
CA PHE A 756 20.26 -7.38 -4.62
C PHE A 756 19.10 -7.81 -5.51
N ALA A 757 18.06 -8.41 -4.94
CA ALA A 757 16.86 -8.82 -5.64
C ALA A 757 15.75 -7.77 -5.59
N SER A 758 14.98 -7.65 -6.66
CA SER A 758 13.66 -6.99 -6.62
C SER A 758 12.68 -7.80 -5.79
N GLU A 759 11.60 -7.17 -5.31
CA GLU A 759 10.51 -7.88 -4.66
C GLU A 759 9.91 -8.99 -5.54
N SER A 760 9.78 -8.73 -6.85
CA SER A 760 9.29 -9.72 -7.81
C SER A 760 10.18 -10.96 -7.86
N PHE A 761 11.51 -10.78 -7.85
CA PHE A 761 12.42 -11.91 -7.79
C PHE A 761 12.38 -12.60 -6.43
N ALA A 762 12.48 -11.86 -5.33
CA ALA A 762 12.51 -12.42 -3.99
C ALA A 762 11.23 -13.23 -3.69
N GLY A 763 10.06 -12.70 -4.05
CA GLY A 763 8.78 -13.39 -3.91
C GLY A 763 8.71 -14.67 -4.76
N ALA A 764 9.06 -14.57 -6.05
CA ALA A 764 9.04 -15.75 -6.91
C ALA A 764 10.09 -16.81 -6.50
N ALA A 765 11.24 -16.39 -6.00
CA ALA A 765 12.28 -17.26 -5.45
C ALA A 765 11.80 -17.95 -4.16
N ALA A 766 11.14 -17.26 -3.24
CA ALA A 766 10.58 -17.89 -2.04
C ALA A 766 9.57 -19.00 -2.41
N ALA A 767 8.78 -18.79 -3.46
CA ALA A 767 7.83 -19.79 -3.95
C ALA A 767 8.47 -20.96 -4.73
N THR A 768 9.77 -20.95 -5.02
CA THR A 768 10.40 -21.96 -5.91
C THR A 768 11.72 -22.53 -5.42
N ALA A 769 12.56 -21.71 -4.79
CA ALA A 769 13.87 -22.06 -4.26
C ALA A 769 13.83 -22.51 -2.79
N GLY A 770 12.70 -22.31 -2.08
CA GLY A 770 12.61 -22.58 -0.64
C GLY A 770 13.69 -21.84 0.13
N ASP A 771 14.30 -22.49 1.13
CA ASP A 771 15.32 -21.91 2.00
C ASP A 771 16.73 -21.83 1.36
N ARG A 772 16.83 -22.08 0.05
CA ARG A 772 18.13 -22.10 -0.66
C ARG A 772 18.78 -20.71 -0.72
N PHE A 773 17.97 -19.66 -0.85
CA PHE A 773 18.41 -18.28 -0.79
C PHE A 773 17.60 -17.53 0.25
N ARG A 774 18.29 -16.73 1.06
CA ARG A 774 17.65 -15.80 1.99
C ARG A 774 17.78 -14.39 1.43
N PHE A 775 16.68 -13.65 1.46
CA PHE A 775 16.58 -12.29 0.95
C PHE A 775 16.18 -11.37 2.10
N ASP A 776 17.14 -10.63 2.65
CA ASP A 776 16.89 -9.65 3.70
C ASP A 776 16.61 -8.29 3.08
N TYR A 777 15.60 -7.56 3.56
CA TYR A 777 15.20 -6.29 2.93
C TYR A 777 16.28 -5.21 3.09
N ALA A 778 16.72 -4.63 1.97
CA ALA A 778 17.79 -3.63 1.93
C ALA A 778 17.28 -2.18 1.85
N GLY A 779 15.98 -1.94 2.02
CA GLY A 779 15.41 -0.60 1.90
C GLY A 779 15.01 -0.21 0.48
N VAL A 780 14.37 0.95 0.38
CA VAL A 780 14.20 1.65 -0.89
C VAL A 780 15.53 2.33 -1.23
N THR A 781 16.25 1.78 -2.20
CA THR A 781 17.56 2.30 -2.60
C THR A 781 17.39 3.47 -3.59
N PRO A 782 18.14 4.59 -3.45
CA PRO A 782 18.16 5.66 -4.44
C PRO A 782 18.50 5.13 -5.83
N THR A 783 17.83 5.63 -6.87
CA THR A 783 17.96 5.12 -8.24
C THR A 783 18.73 6.12 -9.11
N ALA A 784 19.68 5.66 -9.93
CA ALA A 784 20.47 6.56 -10.80
C ALA A 784 19.59 7.22 -11.88
N ASN A 785 18.57 6.52 -12.34
CA ASN A 785 17.65 6.98 -13.39
C ASN A 785 16.39 7.64 -12.86
N LYS A 786 16.29 7.91 -11.54
CA LYS A 786 15.17 8.69 -11.02
C LYS A 786 13.84 8.05 -11.46
N LEU A 787 13.68 6.76 -11.22
CA LEU A 787 12.48 5.91 -11.43
C LEU A 787 12.16 5.17 -10.12
N ASP A 788 11.00 4.49 -10.06
CA ASP A 788 10.40 3.69 -8.96
C ASP A 788 11.24 3.51 -7.68
N PRO A 789 10.70 3.83 -6.48
CA PRO A 789 11.25 3.30 -5.24
C PRO A 789 11.17 1.78 -5.37
N CYS A 790 12.34 1.17 -5.57
CA CYS A 790 12.48 -0.27 -5.75
C CYS A 790 12.84 -0.83 -4.38
N PRO A 791 11.89 -1.46 -3.66
CA PRO A 791 12.26 -2.27 -2.50
C PRO A 791 13.22 -3.35 -2.98
N LEU A 792 14.44 -3.29 -2.45
CA LEU A 792 15.47 -4.27 -2.76
C LEU A 792 15.66 -5.21 -1.58
N TYR A 793 16.14 -6.40 -1.88
CA TYR A 793 16.47 -7.42 -0.91
C TYR A 793 17.89 -7.89 -1.15
N LEU A 794 18.75 -7.76 -0.15
CA LEU A 794 20.09 -8.32 -0.19
C LEU A 794 20.00 -9.85 -0.10
N MET A 795 20.60 -10.54 -1.06
CA MET A 795 20.75 -11.99 -1.00
C MET A 795 21.87 -12.34 -0.03
N ASP A 796 21.60 -13.18 0.97
CA ASP A 796 22.61 -13.72 1.89
C ASP A 796 23.11 -15.08 1.36
N PHE A 797 24.42 -15.21 1.10
CA PHE A 797 24.97 -16.38 0.39
C PHE A 797 26.40 -16.81 0.73
#